data_AF-I3XT29-F1
#
_entry.id   AF-I3XT29-F1
#
_cell.length_a   1.000
_cell.length_b   1.000
_cell.length_c   1.000
_cell.angle_alpha   90.00
_cell.angle_beta   90.00
_cell.angle_gamma   90.00
#
_symmetry.space_group_name_H-M   'P 1'
#
loop_
_entity.id
_entity.type
_entity.pdbx_description
1 polymer ?
#
loop_
_entity_poly.entity_id
_entity_poly.type
_entity_poly.pdbx_seq_one_letter_code
_entity_poly.pdbx_strand_id
1 'polypeptide(L)'
;MQSSKVNTDIRDPFIEFVKWSSLDVNENANKYMGPGSFFSYLLEEYMKRDILGLLPSHILKAHRDGLIYIHKLPQSIYIPYCTGHSMARLLEKGLKTPTVISRPARHFDTFVDHVANYLITLQHYFTGAQAFSSVEWYAGPFIRSDGLDYRGVKQNIQRLLYNLNYPTRIGLQTPFTNFTIIMDASRKALEGDYAVYDGKKTEPLGAYEKEAKIFLLALFENYMNGDSVGQPFTFPIPTLMTTSKLLWEDPEIYEAVFKTAAKRGSFYWLNTRVVDPDASYAMCLHSSEKIPVNNDGEVHELTMGELVEKYAGGVEAVDPDGATWYKPAREFKVLAFNPETGEVSWRPVKRILVKKSRKAVRVQLSNGRGFVATPDHPVLVYRRNLRRYELRKANDIPKDSKLPVLQAEISGEYVKLKGEIELAVDEESLSIEAWKHQMKTESVVWVSIKSIEEMELENDELFVDVEVDGPHYFVHSGGVITHNCCRLSIQKNELLYAYNGGLKFSLSSIKKDVEEAREEYWNKLEKQRFGGLWAMPDITGSVNVVDINLPRLALEARGNDTRFWELYDDALKLVREAVNWFRARYVKILKEHPNFYYMITEYMPEFPSSHFNTIGLIGLPEAAAILMQEPKLWLDGNRGDWLRATELMRKIVEHATNTARRWMQESGTPWNVEEVPAESASPKMATLDMKLYPELADYLPDPDNPVYSTSIAPYYAPEMELPDRIEVEARVQKYFTGGVMMHIFLAEEPEPDALAKLAKRIMNTDIVYWSFTPALTYCPSCGRTYTGLYKSCPRCGNENIEVWSRIIGYYRPIKNWNPQRRKEFWTRHHYAF
;
A
#
# COMPACT_ATOMS: atom_id res chain seq x y z
N MET A 1 -8.15 23.37 68.00
CA MET A 1 -7.17 23.16 66.91
C MET A 1 -6.71 21.71 66.93
N GLN A 2 -6.95 20.96 65.86
CA GLN A 2 -6.17 19.77 65.52
C GLN A 2 -5.76 19.93 64.06
N SER A 3 -4.46 19.88 63.79
CA SER A 3 -3.90 20.05 62.45
C SER A 3 -4.14 18.78 61.63
N SER A 4 -4.84 18.91 60.50
CA SER A 4 -4.88 17.87 59.47
C SER A 4 -3.45 17.60 58.98
N LYS A 5 -3.00 16.34 59.10
CA LYS A 5 -1.77 15.91 58.43
C LYS A 5 -2.00 15.98 56.92
N VAL A 6 -1.26 16.86 56.25
CA VAL A 6 -1.16 16.85 54.79
C VAL A 6 -0.53 15.51 54.39
N ASN A 7 -1.13 14.81 53.43
CA ASN A 7 -0.61 13.54 52.93
C ASN A 7 0.60 13.82 52.04
N THR A 8 1.81 13.47 52.48
CA THR A 8 3.07 13.95 51.89
C THR A 8 3.62 13.11 50.74
N ASP A 9 3.04 11.94 50.44
CA ASP A 9 3.53 11.05 49.38
C ASP A 9 2.88 11.31 48.00
N ILE A 10 2.75 12.59 47.62
CA ILE A 10 2.46 12.94 46.21
C ILE A 10 3.76 12.80 45.42
N ARG A 11 3.98 11.61 44.84
CA ARG A 11 5.08 11.35 43.90
C ARG A 11 4.92 12.25 42.68
N ASP A 12 5.81 13.22 42.53
CA ASP A 12 5.83 14.13 41.38
C ASP A 12 6.12 13.35 40.07
N PRO A 13 5.17 13.29 39.11
CA PRO A 13 5.36 12.59 37.85
C PRO A 13 6.47 13.22 36.97
N PHE A 14 6.88 14.47 37.22
CA PHE A 14 8.02 15.09 36.56
C PHE A 14 9.33 14.32 36.81
N ILE A 15 9.51 13.77 38.02
CA ILE A 15 10.71 13.01 38.41
C ILE A 15 10.81 11.67 37.65
N GLU A 16 9.69 11.13 37.19
CA GLU A 16 9.67 9.95 36.32
C GLU A 16 9.90 10.33 34.86
N PHE A 17 9.18 11.35 34.40
CA PHE A 17 9.27 11.88 33.05
C PHE A 17 10.69 12.34 32.67
N VAL A 18 11.39 13.07 33.57
CA VAL A 18 12.72 13.64 33.28
C VAL A 18 13.81 12.56 33.12
N LYS A 19 13.58 11.33 33.58
CA LYS A 19 14.52 10.21 33.38
C LYS A 19 14.60 9.76 31.92
N TRP A 20 13.55 10.00 31.13
CA TRP A 20 13.46 9.64 29.70
C TRP A 20 13.80 8.17 29.39
N SER A 21 13.56 7.27 30.36
CA SER A 21 14.09 5.90 30.37
C SER A 21 13.04 4.80 30.35
N SER A 22 11.74 5.14 30.39
CA SER A 22 10.64 4.16 30.28
C SER A 22 10.04 4.17 28.88
N LEU A 23 9.44 3.04 28.48
CA LEU A 23 8.73 2.90 27.21
C LEU A 23 7.53 3.85 27.09
N ASP A 24 6.88 4.21 28.20
CA ASP A 24 5.74 5.13 28.21
C ASP A 24 6.14 6.60 28.10
N VAL A 25 7.29 7.00 28.66
CA VAL A 25 7.80 8.38 28.52
C VAL A 25 8.37 8.61 27.13
N ASN A 26 9.13 7.63 26.62
CA ASN A 26 9.79 7.67 25.31
C ASN A 26 9.19 6.65 24.32
N GLU A 27 7.87 6.68 24.14
CA GLU A 27 7.14 5.76 23.23
C GLU A 27 7.45 6.01 21.73
N ASN A 28 7.93 7.20 21.38
CA ASN A 28 8.06 7.66 20.00
C ASN A 28 9.27 8.58 19.83
N ALA A 29 10.26 8.16 19.04
CA ALA A 29 11.50 8.90 18.78
C ALA A 29 11.28 10.27 18.10
N ASN A 30 10.08 10.52 17.55
CA ASN A 30 9.65 11.82 17.04
C ASN A 30 9.42 12.89 18.15
N LYS A 31 9.59 12.55 19.43
CA LYS A 31 9.37 13.43 20.59
C LYS A 31 10.68 14.06 21.10
N TYR A 32 10.60 15.25 21.68
CA TYR A 32 11.72 15.89 22.41
C TYR A 32 11.28 16.29 23.82
N MET A 33 12.23 16.30 24.76
CA MET A 33 11.96 16.71 26.15
C MET A 33 11.67 18.21 26.27
N GLY A 34 10.63 18.55 27.03
CA GLY A 34 10.22 19.92 27.34
C GLY A 34 8.78 20.00 27.86
N PRO A 35 8.28 21.18 28.31
CA PRO A 35 6.99 21.29 28.99
C PRO A 35 5.80 20.72 28.21
N GLY A 36 5.70 20.97 26.89
CA GLY A 36 4.62 20.42 26.07
C GLY A 36 4.63 18.88 25.98
N SER A 37 5.81 18.27 25.97
CA SER A 37 5.99 16.81 25.98
C SER A 37 5.66 16.18 27.34
N PHE A 38 5.86 16.93 28.43
CA PHE A 38 5.45 16.55 29.79
C PHE A 38 3.93 16.63 29.97
N PHE A 39 3.29 17.72 29.53
CA PHE A 39 1.83 17.84 29.62
C PHE A 39 1.10 16.78 28.76
N SER A 40 1.65 16.41 27.60
CA SER A 40 1.13 15.26 26.81
C SER A 40 1.22 13.96 27.60
N TYR A 41 2.35 13.69 28.26
CA TYR A 41 2.52 12.51 29.12
C TYR A 41 1.52 12.50 30.29
N LEU A 42 1.30 13.63 30.98
CA LEU A 42 0.29 13.71 32.05
C LEU A 42 -1.14 13.46 31.53
N LEU A 43 -1.47 14.00 30.36
CA LEU A 43 -2.76 13.76 29.71
C LEU A 43 -2.93 12.28 29.33
N GLU A 44 -1.88 11.67 28.79
CA GLU A 44 -1.84 10.25 28.43
C GLU A 44 -2.05 9.36 29.67
N GLU A 45 -1.35 9.60 30.78
CA GLU A 45 -1.54 8.83 32.02
C GLU A 45 -2.93 9.02 32.65
N TYR A 46 -3.48 10.23 32.63
CA TYR A 46 -4.86 10.49 33.04
C TYR A 46 -5.86 9.70 32.17
N MET A 47 -5.71 9.76 30.84
CA MET A 47 -6.60 9.05 29.93
C MET A 47 -6.45 7.52 30.02
N LYS A 48 -5.23 7.00 30.24
CA LYS A 48 -4.96 5.57 30.51
C LYS A 48 -5.71 5.08 31.75
N ARG A 49 -5.78 5.90 32.80
CA ARG A 49 -6.48 5.59 34.06
C ARG A 49 -8.01 5.69 33.92
N ASP A 50 -8.51 6.84 33.46
CA ASP A 50 -9.92 7.21 33.65
C ASP A 50 -10.79 7.09 32.39
N ILE A 51 -10.19 7.00 31.19
CA ILE A 51 -10.92 7.10 29.91
C ILE A 51 -10.91 5.78 29.11
N LEU A 52 -9.91 4.90 29.29
CA LEU A 52 -9.86 3.61 28.58
C LEU A 52 -11.08 2.71 28.83
N GLY A 53 -11.80 2.88 29.94
CA GLY A 53 -13.03 2.15 30.26
C GLY A 53 -14.20 2.41 29.29
N LEU A 54 -14.06 3.32 28.32
CA LEU A 54 -14.99 3.47 27.20
C LEU A 54 -14.91 2.32 26.18
N LEU A 55 -13.76 1.64 26.09
CA LEU A 55 -13.58 0.46 25.24
C LEU A 55 -14.35 -0.75 25.80
N PRO A 56 -14.81 -1.69 24.95
CA PRO A 56 -15.35 -2.96 25.41
C PRO A 56 -14.33 -3.69 26.29
N SER A 57 -14.79 -4.25 27.41
CA SER A 57 -13.91 -4.71 28.49
C SER A 57 -12.99 -5.87 28.08
N HIS A 58 -13.47 -6.77 27.21
CA HIS A 58 -12.66 -7.87 26.66
C HIS A 58 -11.61 -7.38 25.65
N ILE A 59 -11.91 -6.34 24.87
CA ILE A 59 -10.94 -5.70 23.96
C ILE A 59 -9.84 -4.98 24.77
N LEU A 60 -10.23 -4.21 25.80
CA LEU A 60 -9.28 -3.56 26.69
C LEU A 60 -8.41 -4.57 27.45
N LYS A 61 -8.98 -5.71 27.86
CA LYS A 61 -8.24 -6.83 28.45
C LYS A 61 -7.24 -7.42 27.46
N ALA A 62 -7.69 -7.79 26.26
CA ALA A 62 -6.81 -8.34 25.21
C ALA A 62 -5.66 -7.38 24.84
N HIS A 63 -5.89 -6.07 24.89
CA HIS A 63 -4.84 -5.07 24.73
C HIS A 63 -3.85 -5.05 25.90
N ARG A 64 -4.34 -5.03 27.14
CA ARG A 64 -3.50 -5.00 28.36
C ARG A 64 -2.68 -6.27 28.56
N ASP A 65 -3.23 -7.41 28.16
CA ASP A 65 -2.58 -8.72 28.25
C ASP A 65 -1.55 -8.97 27.13
N GLY A 66 -1.47 -8.08 26.13
CA GLY A 66 -0.53 -8.18 25.01
C GLY A 66 -0.96 -9.14 23.88
N LEU A 67 -2.21 -9.59 23.86
CA LEU A 67 -2.76 -10.41 22.76
C LEU A 67 -2.96 -9.58 21.48
N ILE A 68 -3.39 -8.33 21.63
CA ILE A 68 -3.51 -7.34 20.56
C ILE A 68 -2.88 -5.99 20.96
N TYR A 69 -2.44 -5.18 19.99
CA TYR A 69 -2.01 -3.80 20.26
C TYR A 69 -2.92 -2.81 19.57
N ILE A 70 -3.55 -1.90 20.31
CA ILE A 70 -4.35 -0.84 19.70
C ILE A 70 -3.47 0.40 19.55
N HIS A 71 -3.25 0.84 18.31
CA HIS A 71 -2.36 1.97 18.05
C HIS A 71 -2.87 3.28 18.63
N LYS A 72 -1.89 4.09 19.05
CA LYS A 72 -2.08 5.48 19.53
C LYS A 72 -3.11 5.60 20.65
N LEU A 73 -3.32 4.56 21.47
CA LEU A 73 -4.04 4.70 22.72
C LEU A 73 -3.20 5.54 23.72
N PRO A 74 -3.86 6.40 24.52
CA PRO A 74 -5.31 6.57 24.61
C PRO A 74 -5.90 7.61 23.64
N GLN A 75 -5.08 8.34 22.86
CA GLN A 75 -5.54 9.44 21.98
C GLN A 75 -6.50 8.96 20.87
N SER A 76 -6.33 7.73 20.37
CA SER A 76 -7.22 7.11 19.37
C SER A 76 -8.65 6.89 19.86
N ILE A 77 -8.99 7.15 21.12
CA ILE A 77 -10.41 7.26 21.54
C ILE A 77 -11.12 8.47 20.91
N TYR A 78 -10.37 9.48 20.42
CA TYR A 78 -10.91 10.74 19.88
C TYR A 78 -10.25 11.24 18.60
N ILE A 79 -9.17 10.62 18.13
CA ILE A 79 -8.40 11.12 16.98
C ILE A 79 -8.05 9.94 16.06
N PRO A 80 -8.51 9.90 14.79
CA PRO A 80 -8.22 8.81 13.85
C PRO A 80 -6.72 8.65 13.54
N TYR A 81 -6.36 7.57 12.86
CA TYR A 81 -4.95 7.24 12.61
C TYR A 81 -4.30 8.11 11.52
N CYS A 82 -4.36 7.74 10.23
CA CYS A 82 -3.56 8.40 9.19
C CYS A 82 -4.37 8.74 7.94
N THR A 83 -3.84 9.65 7.09
CA THR A 83 -4.50 10.01 5.83
C THR A 83 -3.52 10.59 4.79
N GLY A 84 -3.71 10.25 3.51
CA GLY A 84 -3.38 11.09 2.38
C GLY A 84 -4.40 12.23 2.23
N HIS A 85 -3.98 13.29 1.57
CA HIS A 85 -4.77 14.49 1.33
C HIS A 85 -4.75 14.91 -0.14
N SER A 86 -5.83 15.52 -0.61
CA SER A 86 -5.91 16.05 -1.98
C SER A 86 -5.20 17.39 -2.11
N MET A 87 -4.12 17.41 -2.91
CA MET A 87 -3.46 18.67 -3.30
C MET A 87 -4.43 19.56 -4.09
N ALA A 88 -5.16 19.00 -5.05
CA ALA A 88 -6.14 19.75 -5.84
C ALA A 88 -7.16 20.45 -4.94
N ARG A 89 -7.73 19.74 -3.94
CA ARG A 89 -8.76 20.29 -3.05
C ARG A 89 -8.24 21.41 -2.13
N LEU A 90 -6.99 21.32 -1.66
CA LEU A 90 -6.34 22.42 -0.95
C LEU A 90 -6.20 23.66 -1.84
N LEU A 91 -5.74 23.48 -3.08
CA LEU A 91 -5.51 24.57 -4.02
C LEU A 91 -6.82 25.18 -4.55
N GLU A 92 -7.87 24.38 -4.76
CA GLU A 92 -9.21 24.83 -5.15
C GLU A 92 -9.86 25.69 -4.04
N LYS A 93 -9.70 25.29 -2.77
CA LYS A 93 -10.36 25.94 -1.63
C LYS A 93 -9.57 27.08 -0.99
N GLY A 94 -8.25 27.11 -1.15
CA GLY A 94 -7.35 27.83 -0.23
C GLY A 94 -7.30 27.16 1.15
N LEU A 95 -6.61 27.78 2.11
CA LEU A 95 -6.52 27.28 3.49
C LEU A 95 -7.58 27.93 4.39
N LYS A 96 -8.52 27.14 4.90
CA LYS A 96 -9.62 27.56 5.76
C LYS A 96 -9.49 26.90 7.12
N THR A 97 -9.54 27.71 8.16
CA THR A 97 -9.61 27.29 9.56
C THR A 97 -10.81 28.00 10.22
N PRO A 98 -11.24 27.60 11.42
CA PRO A 98 -12.36 28.26 12.11
C PRO A 98 -12.16 29.76 12.39
N THR A 99 -10.92 30.26 12.36
CA THR A 99 -10.58 31.65 12.72
C THR A 99 -9.92 32.45 11.59
N VAL A 100 -9.24 31.78 10.65
CA VAL A 100 -8.53 32.41 9.52
C VAL A 100 -8.85 31.68 8.22
N ILE A 101 -9.22 32.45 7.18
CA ILE A 101 -9.55 31.94 5.85
C ILE A 101 -8.65 32.65 4.81
N SER A 102 -7.77 31.87 4.19
CA SER A 102 -6.95 32.27 3.06
C SER A 102 -7.63 31.90 1.75
N ARG A 103 -7.60 32.83 0.78
CA ARG A 103 -7.99 32.53 -0.62
C ARG A 103 -7.02 31.51 -1.25
N PRO A 104 -7.39 30.86 -2.36
CA PRO A 104 -6.45 30.07 -3.17
C PRO A 104 -5.12 30.79 -3.45
N ALA A 105 -4.03 30.02 -3.51
CA ALA A 105 -2.70 30.55 -3.77
C ALA A 105 -2.59 31.13 -5.19
N ARG A 106 -1.69 32.09 -5.36
CA ARG A 106 -1.32 32.71 -6.66
C ARG A 106 0.19 32.81 -6.89
N HIS A 107 0.99 32.68 -5.84
CA HIS A 107 2.45 32.74 -5.86
C HIS A 107 3.02 31.49 -5.19
N PHE A 108 4.23 31.09 -5.57
CA PHE A 108 4.87 29.86 -5.13
C PHE A 108 5.20 29.84 -3.63
N ASP A 109 5.51 31.00 -3.07
CA ASP A 109 5.72 31.17 -1.63
C ASP A 109 4.44 30.86 -0.82
N THR A 110 3.30 31.30 -1.34
CA THR A 110 1.95 31.12 -0.78
C THR A 110 1.48 29.67 -0.99
N PHE A 111 1.84 29.05 -2.11
CA PHE A 111 1.67 27.60 -2.33
C PHE A 111 2.42 26.80 -1.25
N VAL A 112 3.70 27.12 -1.02
CA VAL A 112 4.53 26.49 0.03
C VAL A 112 3.93 26.69 1.41
N ASP A 113 3.47 27.91 1.75
CA ASP A 113 2.80 28.18 3.02
C ASP A 113 1.48 27.43 3.17
N HIS A 114 0.68 27.30 2.10
CA HIS A 114 -0.56 26.51 2.17
C HIS A 114 -0.27 25.03 2.41
N VAL A 115 0.70 24.43 1.70
CA VAL A 115 1.10 23.03 1.91
C VAL A 115 1.60 22.82 3.35
N ALA A 116 2.51 23.68 3.82
CA ALA A 116 3.06 23.58 5.17
C ALA A 116 1.98 23.76 6.26
N ASN A 117 1.23 24.87 6.22
CA ASN A 117 0.24 25.18 7.25
C ASN A 117 -0.96 24.23 7.23
N TYR A 118 -1.34 23.69 6.06
CA TYR A 118 -2.36 22.66 5.96
C TYR A 118 -1.96 21.40 6.73
N LEU A 119 -0.78 20.83 6.46
CA LEU A 119 -0.28 19.63 7.16
C LEU A 119 -0.06 19.90 8.66
N ILE A 120 0.49 21.06 9.01
CA ILE A 120 0.67 21.50 10.40
C ILE A 120 -0.69 21.65 11.12
N THR A 121 -1.77 22.04 10.44
CA THR A 121 -3.10 22.12 11.04
C THR A 121 -3.76 20.74 11.14
N LEU A 122 -3.71 19.95 10.07
CA LEU A 122 -4.37 18.64 10.01
C LEU A 122 -3.74 17.61 10.95
N GLN A 123 -2.46 17.73 11.35
CA GLN A 123 -1.83 16.80 12.30
C GLN A 123 -2.48 16.80 13.70
N HIS A 124 -3.31 17.80 14.03
CA HIS A 124 -4.08 17.83 15.27
C HIS A 124 -5.38 17.00 15.17
N TYR A 125 -5.76 16.58 13.96
CA TYR A 125 -6.94 15.79 13.65
C TYR A 125 -6.62 14.31 13.33
N PHE A 126 -5.33 13.93 13.24
CA PHE A 126 -4.87 12.56 12.96
C PHE A 126 -3.64 12.21 13.81
N THR A 127 -3.54 10.96 14.26
CA THR A 127 -2.47 10.49 15.16
C THR A 127 -1.25 9.86 14.46
N GLY A 128 -1.39 9.52 13.18
CA GLY A 128 -0.38 8.90 12.33
C GLY A 128 0.25 9.87 11.33
N ALA A 129 0.64 9.34 10.16
CA ALA A 129 1.26 10.08 9.08
C ALA A 129 0.23 10.87 8.24
N GLN A 130 0.71 11.91 7.56
CA GLN A 130 -0.05 12.71 6.60
C GLN A 130 0.67 12.78 5.26
N ALA A 131 0.00 12.39 4.18
CA ALA A 131 0.61 12.31 2.86
C ALA A 131 0.03 13.32 1.87
N PHE A 132 0.87 13.82 0.96
CA PHE A 132 0.45 14.39 -0.32
C PHE A 132 1.10 13.60 -1.46
N SER A 133 0.42 13.53 -2.60
CA SER A 133 0.95 12.97 -3.85
C SER A 133 1.14 14.07 -4.89
N SER A 134 2.08 13.88 -5.82
CA SER A 134 2.25 14.72 -7.02
C SER A 134 2.54 16.21 -6.72
N VAL A 135 3.13 16.51 -5.56
CA VAL A 135 3.40 17.89 -5.09
C VAL A 135 4.29 18.64 -6.07
N GLU A 136 5.23 17.94 -6.71
CA GLU A 136 6.12 18.45 -7.75
C GLU A 136 5.37 18.98 -8.97
N TRP A 137 4.25 18.35 -9.33
CA TRP A 137 3.41 18.74 -10.46
C TRP A 137 2.44 19.86 -10.09
N TYR A 138 1.83 19.80 -8.90
CA TYR A 138 0.97 20.86 -8.38
C TYR A 138 1.72 22.17 -8.07
N ALA A 139 3.03 22.12 -7.85
CA ALA A 139 3.90 23.29 -7.77
C ALA A 139 4.10 24.01 -9.13
N GLY A 140 3.99 23.27 -10.23
CA GLY A 140 4.34 23.71 -11.58
C GLY A 140 3.73 25.03 -12.04
N PRO A 141 2.39 25.24 -11.94
CA PRO A 141 1.75 26.49 -12.35
C PRO A 141 2.30 27.72 -11.62
N PHE A 142 2.64 27.58 -10.34
CA PHE A 142 3.14 28.68 -9.52
C PHE A 142 4.58 29.05 -9.89
N ILE A 143 5.45 28.05 -10.08
CA ILE A 143 6.83 28.25 -10.55
C ILE A 143 6.83 28.94 -11.92
N ARG A 144 5.97 28.49 -12.85
CA ARG A 144 5.79 29.08 -14.19
C ARG A 144 5.28 30.51 -14.12
N SER A 145 4.22 30.77 -13.34
CA SER A 145 3.58 32.08 -13.25
C SER A 145 4.48 33.14 -12.63
N ASP A 146 5.24 32.78 -11.59
CA ASP A 146 6.18 33.69 -10.92
C ASP A 146 7.52 33.85 -11.68
N GLY A 147 7.75 33.05 -12.73
CA GLY A 147 8.99 33.08 -13.52
C GLY A 147 10.22 32.70 -12.72
N LEU A 148 10.10 31.79 -11.73
CA LEU A 148 11.16 31.50 -10.78
C LEU A 148 12.32 30.71 -11.41
N ASP A 149 13.53 31.14 -11.07
CA ASP A 149 14.76 30.37 -11.33
C ASP A 149 14.96 29.27 -10.28
N TYR A 150 15.97 28.42 -10.50
CA TYR A 150 16.34 27.35 -9.58
C TYR A 150 16.59 27.85 -8.14
N ARG A 151 17.17 29.05 -7.99
CA ARG A 151 17.48 29.64 -6.68
C ARG A 151 16.20 30.04 -5.94
N GLY A 152 15.24 30.67 -6.62
CA GLY A 152 13.93 31.04 -6.08
C GLY A 152 13.11 29.82 -5.66
N VAL A 153 13.12 28.76 -6.47
CA VAL A 153 12.48 27.48 -6.12
C VAL A 153 13.17 26.86 -4.90
N LYS A 154 14.50 26.67 -4.95
CA LYS A 154 15.30 26.06 -3.87
C LYS A 154 15.13 26.76 -2.52
N GLN A 155 15.05 28.09 -2.48
CA GLN A 155 14.83 28.84 -1.24
C GLN A 155 13.45 28.57 -0.62
N ASN A 156 12.41 28.42 -1.45
CA ASN A 156 11.06 28.11 -1.01
C ASN A 156 10.89 26.63 -0.62
N ILE A 157 11.59 25.71 -1.31
CA ILE A 157 11.65 24.30 -0.86
C ILE A 157 12.39 24.16 0.47
N GLN A 158 13.48 24.91 0.66
CA GLN A 158 14.16 24.97 1.96
C GLN A 158 13.19 25.45 3.07
N ARG A 159 12.44 26.54 2.83
CA ARG A 159 11.39 27.04 3.74
C ARG A 159 10.37 25.95 4.10
N LEU A 160 9.88 25.20 3.10
CA LEU A 160 8.94 24.10 3.30
C LEU A 160 9.52 23.02 4.22
N LEU A 161 10.76 22.57 3.98
CA LEU A 161 11.42 21.53 4.76
C LEU A 161 11.65 21.96 6.22
N TYR A 162 12.13 23.17 6.48
CA TYR A 162 12.29 23.65 7.87
C TYR A 162 10.94 23.70 8.60
N ASN A 163 9.90 24.26 7.98
CA ASN A 163 8.56 24.34 8.59
C ASN A 163 7.98 22.95 8.92
N LEU A 164 8.21 21.96 8.06
CA LEU A 164 7.78 20.57 8.29
C LEU A 164 8.70 19.78 9.25
N ASN A 165 9.84 20.33 9.69
CA ASN A 165 10.71 19.69 10.69
C ASN A 165 10.60 20.28 12.11
N TYR A 166 10.00 21.45 12.29
CA TYR A 166 9.79 22.03 13.62
C TYR A 166 8.72 21.30 14.46
N PRO A 167 8.84 21.26 15.80
CA PRO A 167 7.97 20.48 16.68
C PRO A 167 6.62 21.19 16.96
N THR A 168 5.74 21.21 15.96
CA THR A 168 4.41 21.86 16.05
C THR A 168 3.29 20.98 16.62
N ARG A 169 3.49 19.66 16.70
CA ARG A 169 2.47 18.71 17.15
C ARG A 169 2.42 18.60 18.68
N ILE A 170 1.25 18.20 19.21
CA ILE A 170 1.08 17.89 20.64
C ILE A 170 2.19 16.95 21.14
N GLY A 171 2.73 17.27 22.32
CA GLY A 171 3.83 16.53 22.91
C GLY A 171 5.23 16.90 22.39
N LEU A 172 5.41 18.04 21.71
CA LEU A 172 6.66 18.46 21.06
C LEU A 172 7.16 17.44 20.03
N GLN A 173 6.25 17.04 19.13
CA GLN A 173 6.57 16.18 17.99
C GLN A 173 6.60 16.99 16.69
N THR A 174 7.45 16.58 15.76
CA THR A 174 7.44 17.11 14.39
C THR A 174 6.25 16.54 13.59
N PRO A 175 5.65 17.28 12.64
CA PRO A 175 4.66 16.71 11.70
C PRO A 175 5.18 15.46 11.00
N PHE A 176 4.49 14.33 11.20
CA PHE A 176 4.80 13.11 10.43
C PHE A 176 4.19 13.27 9.04
N THR A 177 5.00 13.71 8.08
CA THR A 177 4.56 13.97 6.70
C THR A 177 5.27 13.08 5.68
N ASN A 178 4.62 12.79 4.55
CA ASN A 178 5.15 11.99 3.43
C ASN A 178 4.78 12.65 2.10
N PHE A 179 5.70 12.75 1.16
CA PHE A 179 5.41 13.15 -0.22
C PHE A 179 5.62 11.97 -1.16
N THR A 180 4.56 11.54 -1.81
CA THR A 180 4.62 10.56 -2.91
C THR A 180 4.96 11.30 -4.20
N ILE A 181 6.22 11.17 -4.61
CA ILE A 181 6.77 11.73 -5.82
C ILE A 181 6.51 10.74 -6.96
N ILE A 182 5.62 11.11 -7.87
CA ILE A 182 5.18 10.25 -8.97
C ILE A 182 6.08 10.38 -10.19
N MET A 183 6.71 11.55 -10.39
CA MET A 183 7.42 11.88 -11.63
C MET A 183 6.52 11.54 -12.85
N ASP A 184 7.05 10.82 -13.85
CA ASP A 184 6.31 10.31 -15.02
C ASP A 184 5.82 8.86 -14.87
N ALA A 185 5.80 8.29 -13.67
CA ALA A 185 5.43 6.88 -13.45
C ALA A 185 3.94 6.58 -13.66
N SER A 186 3.06 7.56 -13.52
CA SER A 186 1.61 7.45 -13.79
C SER A 186 1.21 8.37 -14.94
N ARG A 187 0.97 7.80 -16.13
CA ARG A 187 0.51 8.60 -17.27
C ARG A 187 -0.91 9.09 -17.08
N LYS A 188 -1.74 8.27 -16.44
CA LYS A 188 -3.15 8.58 -16.19
C LYS A 188 -3.31 9.83 -15.32
N ALA A 189 -2.43 10.01 -14.32
CA ALA A 189 -2.38 11.24 -13.52
C ALA A 189 -1.91 12.43 -14.36
N LEU A 190 -0.80 12.29 -15.11
CA LEU A 190 -0.24 13.39 -15.91
C LEU A 190 -1.16 13.89 -17.02
N GLU A 191 -1.87 12.99 -17.70
CA GLU A 191 -2.74 13.31 -18.84
C GLU A 191 -4.17 13.65 -18.42
N GLY A 192 -4.66 13.05 -17.32
CA GLY A 192 -6.08 13.11 -16.95
C GLY A 192 -6.40 13.92 -15.69
N ASP A 193 -5.42 14.20 -14.83
CA ASP A 193 -5.60 15.09 -13.69
C ASP A 193 -5.03 16.48 -14.04
N TYR A 194 -5.61 17.52 -13.46
CA TYR A 194 -5.35 18.91 -13.85
C TYR A 194 -4.68 19.70 -12.72
N ALA A 195 -3.67 20.48 -13.06
CA ALA A 195 -3.03 21.39 -12.12
C ALA A 195 -4.00 22.51 -11.71
N VAL A 196 -3.89 23.00 -10.47
CA VAL A 196 -4.80 24.01 -9.89
C VAL A 196 -4.04 25.28 -9.53
N TYR A 197 -4.51 26.41 -10.05
CA TYR A 197 -3.93 27.74 -9.84
C TYR A 197 -5.06 28.78 -9.66
N ASP A 198 -4.92 29.69 -8.69
CA ASP A 198 -5.97 30.65 -8.30
C ASP A 198 -7.36 29.99 -8.09
N GLY A 199 -7.37 28.79 -7.53
CA GLY A 199 -8.58 28.02 -7.25
C GLY A 199 -9.24 27.36 -8.47
N LYS A 200 -8.58 27.38 -9.63
CA LYS A 200 -9.12 26.88 -10.90
C LYS A 200 -8.21 25.82 -11.51
N LYS A 201 -8.82 24.82 -12.14
CA LYS A 201 -8.10 23.86 -13.00
C LYS A 201 -7.54 24.58 -14.21
N THR A 202 -6.32 24.21 -14.61
CA THR A 202 -5.56 24.84 -15.69
C THR A 202 -5.21 23.84 -16.78
N GLU A 203 -3.94 23.49 -16.96
CA GLU A 203 -3.48 22.45 -17.87
C GLU A 203 -3.42 21.08 -17.16
N PRO A 204 -3.38 19.95 -17.88
CA PRO A 204 -3.05 18.65 -17.29
C PRO A 204 -1.71 18.69 -16.54
N LEU A 205 -1.55 17.89 -15.48
CA LEU A 205 -0.33 17.90 -14.66
C LEU A 205 0.95 17.75 -15.49
N GLY A 206 0.95 16.86 -16.50
CA GLY A 206 2.09 16.62 -17.39
C GLY A 206 2.57 17.84 -18.18
N ALA A 207 1.76 18.90 -18.32
CA ALA A 207 2.17 20.14 -18.99
C ALA A 207 3.27 20.92 -18.24
N TYR A 208 3.55 20.57 -16.97
CA TYR A 208 4.49 21.28 -16.09
C TYR A 208 5.81 20.53 -15.82
N GLU A 209 6.25 19.68 -16.75
CA GLU A 209 7.43 18.80 -16.58
C GLU A 209 8.72 19.57 -16.24
N LYS A 210 8.93 20.72 -16.89
CA LYS A 210 10.11 21.56 -16.65
C LYS A 210 10.13 22.10 -15.23
N GLU A 211 9.00 22.60 -14.76
CA GLU A 211 8.85 23.15 -13.41
C GLU A 211 8.90 22.06 -12.34
N ALA A 212 8.31 20.88 -12.61
CA ALA A 212 8.41 19.71 -11.75
C ALA A 212 9.87 19.23 -11.63
N LYS A 213 10.65 19.17 -12.73
CA LYS A 213 12.08 18.86 -12.68
C LYS A 213 12.86 19.84 -11.80
N ILE A 214 12.62 21.15 -11.94
CA ILE A 214 13.26 22.19 -11.10
C ILE A 214 12.89 21.98 -9.62
N PHE A 215 11.62 21.70 -9.30
CA PHE A 215 11.16 21.38 -7.96
C PHE A 215 11.89 20.16 -7.38
N LEU A 216 12.02 19.07 -8.14
CA LEU A 216 12.67 17.84 -7.71
C LEU A 216 14.18 18.03 -7.44
N LEU A 217 14.89 18.70 -8.34
CA LEU A 217 16.30 19.02 -8.16
C LEU A 217 16.52 19.94 -6.93
N ALA A 218 15.62 20.89 -6.69
CA ALA A 218 15.65 21.75 -5.50
C ALA A 218 15.37 20.98 -4.21
N LEU A 219 14.45 20.00 -4.26
CA LEU A 219 14.09 19.15 -3.13
C LEU A 219 15.23 18.18 -2.76
N PHE A 220 15.76 17.45 -3.73
CA PHE A 220 16.81 16.45 -3.50
C PHE A 220 18.12 17.11 -3.03
N GLU A 221 18.51 18.27 -3.57
CA GLU A 221 19.71 18.96 -3.09
C GLU A 221 19.56 19.44 -1.63
N ASN A 222 18.37 19.90 -1.21
CA ASN A 222 18.12 20.23 0.19
C ASN A 222 18.18 18.99 1.10
N TYR A 223 17.64 17.83 0.69
CA TYR A 223 17.81 16.58 1.45
C TYR A 223 19.28 16.14 1.55
N MET A 224 20.04 16.23 0.45
CA MET A 224 21.46 15.90 0.41
C MET A 224 22.28 16.77 1.36
N ASN A 225 22.02 18.08 1.36
CA ASN A 225 22.70 19.03 2.24
C ASN A 225 22.28 18.87 3.71
N GLY A 226 20.99 18.68 3.97
CA GLY A 226 20.43 18.64 5.32
C GLY A 226 20.16 20.04 5.89
N ASP A 227 20.06 20.12 7.22
CA ASP A 227 19.88 21.37 7.94
C ASP A 227 21.16 22.23 7.98
N SER A 228 21.13 23.33 8.75
CA SER A 228 22.24 24.30 8.86
C SER A 228 23.53 23.73 9.46
N VAL A 229 23.47 22.56 10.12
CA VAL A 229 24.64 21.82 10.64
C VAL A 229 24.84 20.47 9.94
N GLY A 230 24.12 20.24 8.85
CA GLY A 230 24.21 19.05 8.00
C GLY A 230 23.54 17.80 8.59
N GLN A 231 22.62 17.93 9.55
CA GLN A 231 21.75 16.82 10.00
C GLN A 231 20.70 16.49 8.94
N PRO A 232 20.24 15.23 8.83
CA PRO A 232 19.21 14.86 7.86
C PRO A 232 17.86 15.48 8.22
N PHE A 233 17.12 15.98 7.22
CA PHE A 233 15.69 16.24 7.41
C PHE A 233 14.94 14.91 7.61
N THR A 234 14.10 14.84 8.64
CA THR A 234 13.28 13.64 8.92
C THR A 234 12.03 13.61 8.06
N PHE A 235 11.44 14.79 7.81
CA PHE A 235 10.15 14.94 7.14
C PHE A 235 10.18 16.05 6.05
N PRO A 236 9.23 16.05 5.10
CA PRO A 236 8.39 14.91 4.74
C PRO A 236 9.28 13.73 4.29
N ILE A 237 8.77 12.50 4.35
CA ILE A 237 9.50 11.37 3.78
C ILE A 237 9.22 11.35 2.27
N PRO A 238 10.23 11.43 1.39
CA PRO A 238 10.01 11.33 -0.06
C PRO A 238 9.92 9.86 -0.50
N THR A 239 8.77 9.48 -1.04
CA THR A 239 8.53 8.18 -1.69
C THR A 239 8.68 8.33 -3.19
N LEU A 240 9.56 7.55 -3.82
CA LEU A 240 9.79 7.59 -5.28
C LEU A 240 9.12 6.38 -5.97
N MET A 241 8.40 6.63 -7.07
CA MET A 241 7.87 5.57 -7.94
C MET A 241 8.95 5.06 -8.91
N THR A 242 9.29 3.77 -8.84
CA THR A 242 10.49 3.24 -9.50
C THR A 242 10.36 3.04 -11.02
N THR A 243 9.15 3.05 -11.58
CA THR A 243 8.91 2.91 -13.03
C THR A 243 8.98 4.22 -13.81
N SER A 244 9.18 5.36 -13.12
CA SER A 244 9.46 6.66 -13.75
C SER A 244 10.63 6.55 -14.74
N LYS A 245 10.50 7.08 -15.95
CA LYS A 245 11.64 7.21 -16.86
C LYS A 245 12.53 8.37 -16.46
N LEU A 246 11.98 9.48 -15.98
CA LEU A 246 12.76 10.61 -15.48
C LEU A 246 13.81 10.17 -14.45
N LEU A 247 13.46 9.24 -13.56
CA LEU A 247 14.39 8.64 -12.59
C LEU A 247 15.61 7.91 -13.22
N TRP A 248 15.48 7.33 -14.40
CA TRP A 248 16.50 6.46 -15.02
C TRP A 248 17.13 7.02 -16.31
N GLU A 249 16.45 7.95 -16.99
CA GLU A 249 16.81 8.46 -18.31
C GLU A 249 17.24 9.94 -18.26
N ASP A 250 16.81 10.73 -17.26
CA ASP A 250 17.28 12.12 -17.06
C ASP A 250 18.56 12.16 -16.19
N PRO A 251 19.71 12.64 -16.72
CA PRO A 251 20.97 12.59 -15.98
C PRO A 251 20.99 13.41 -14.68
N GLU A 252 20.30 14.56 -14.65
CA GLU A 252 20.30 15.45 -13.49
C GLU A 252 19.45 14.86 -12.35
N ILE A 253 18.28 14.31 -12.68
CA ILE A 253 17.43 13.61 -11.71
C ILE A 253 18.11 12.34 -11.21
N TYR A 254 18.69 11.53 -12.10
CA TYR A 254 19.44 10.32 -11.74
C TYR A 254 20.57 10.65 -10.76
N GLU A 255 21.41 11.64 -11.09
CA GLU A 255 22.53 12.05 -10.23
C GLU A 255 22.04 12.59 -8.87
N ALA A 256 21.03 13.47 -8.87
CA ALA A 256 20.48 14.04 -7.65
C ALA A 256 19.85 12.98 -6.73
N VAL A 257 19.10 12.02 -7.28
CA VAL A 257 18.51 10.92 -6.52
C VAL A 257 19.59 10.00 -5.96
N PHE A 258 20.48 9.44 -6.80
CA PHE A 258 21.40 8.41 -6.31
C PHE A 258 22.50 8.95 -5.40
N LYS A 259 22.99 10.19 -5.60
CA LYS A 259 23.88 10.84 -4.61
C LYS A 259 23.18 11.09 -3.27
N THR A 260 21.93 11.55 -3.29
CA THR A 260 21.14 11.76 -2.06
C THR A 260 20.83 10.42 -1.37
N ALA A 261 20.51 9.39 -2.13
CA ALA A 261 20.23 8.05 -1.61
C ALA A 261 21.47 7.41 -0.95
N ALA A 262 22.63 7.51 -1.59
CA ALA A 262 23.89 7.02 -1.03
C ALA A 262 24.27 7.76 0.26
N LYS A 263 24.30 9.09 0.20
CA LYS A 263 24.78 9.93 1.31
C LYS A 263 23.82 10.06 2.49
N ARG A 264 22.51 9.94 2.24
CA ARG A 264 21.46 10.26 3.25
C ARG A 264 20.37 9.21 3.39
N GLY A 265 20.23 8.28 2.44
CA GLY A 265 19.12 7.31 2.44
C GLY A 265 17.73 7.94 2.51
N SER A 266 17.55 9.18 2.06
CA SER A 266 16.33 9.96 2.34
C SER A 266 15.06 9.28 1.83
N PHE A 267 15.15 8.54 0.71
CA PHE A 267 14.00 8.01 0.00
C PHE A 267 13.44 6.71 0.56
N TYR A 268 12.13 6.57 0.39
CA TYR A 268 11.45 5.29 0.22
C TYR A 268 11.27 5.00 -1.28
N TRP A 269 11.24 3.73 -1.66
CA TRP A 269 11.14 3.28 -3.04
C TRP A 269 9.92 2.37 -3.21
N LEU A 270 8.96 2.79 -4.05
CA LEU A 270 7.77 2.03 -4.38
C LEU A 270 7.99 1.26 -5.68
N ASN A 271 7.92 -0.08 -5.62
CA ASN A 271 8.01 -0.93 -6.79
C ASN A 271 6.72 -0.85 -7.61
N THR A 272 6.65 0.14 -8.50
CA THR A 272 5.48 0.37 -9.34
C THR A 272 5.31 -0.65 -10.49
N ARG A 273 6.08 -1.75 -10.47
CA ARG A 273 5.83 -2.96 -11.28
C ARG A 273 5.00 -4.01 -10.54
N VAL A 274 5.05 -4.01 -9.21
CA VAL A 274 4.22 -4.87 -8.34
C VAL A 274 2.94 -4.13 -7.98
N VAL A 275 3.03 -2.81 -7.74
CA VAL A 275 1.87 -1.93 -7.68
C VAL A 275 1.80 -1.07 -8.93
N ASP A 276 0.98 -1.47 -9.89
CA ASP A 276 0.65 -0.62 -11.02
C ASP A 276 -0.01 0.71 -10.56
N PRO A 277 0.62 1.88 -10.85
CA PRO A 277 0.11 3.19 -10.45
C PRO A 277 -1.08 3.66 -11.31
N ASP A 278 -1.22 3.14 -12.53
CA ASP A 278 -2.31 3.49 -13.46
C ASP A 278 -3.52 2.55 -13.34
N ALA A 279 -3.42 1.52 -12.48
CA ALA A 279 -4.37 0.42 -12.30
C ALA A 279 -5.86 0.82 -12.28
N SER A 280 -6.49 0.72 -13.45
CA SER A 280 -7.92 0.61 -13.64
C SER A 280 -8.15 -0.18 -14.93
N TYR A 281 -8.36 -1.49 -14.79
CA TYR A 281 -8.48 -2.41 -15.91
C TYR A 281 -9.95 -2.67 -16.24
N ALA A 282 -10.46 -1.94 -17.24
CA ALA A 282 -11.69 -2.21 -17.97
C ALA A 282 -11.29 -2.66 -19.38
N MET A 283 -11.23 -3.98 -19.57
CA MET A 283 -10.61 -4.67 -20.72
C MET A 283 -11.68 -5.45 -21.47
N CYS A 284 -11.83 -5.21 -22.77
CA CYS A 284 -13.02 -5.69 -23.49
C CYS A 284 -12.71 -6.29 -24.88
N LEU A 285 -13.53 -7.27 -25.28
CA LEU A 285 -13.58 -7.87 -26.62
C LEU A 285 -14.44 -7.02 -27.56
N HIS A 286 -14.21 -7.07 -28.87
CA HIS A 286 -15.02 -6.31 -29.83
C HIS A 286 -16.47 -6.83 -29.87
N SER A 287 -17.44 -5.95 -30.15
CA SER A 287 -18.87 -6.33 -30.20
C SER A 287 -19.22 -7.38 -31.26
N SER A 288 -18.37 -7.53 -32.30
CA SER A 288 -18.48 -8.59 -33.30
C SER A 288 -17.97 -9.97 -32.83
N GLU A 289 -17.22 -10.04 -31.74
CA GLU A 289 -16.71 -11.31 -31.23
C GLU A 289 -17.87 -12.20 -30.80
N LYS A 290 -17.72 -13.50 -31.06
CA LYS A 290 -18.79 -14.48 -30.88
C LYS A 290 -18.53 -15.38 -29.70
N ILE A 291 -19.58 -15.67 -28.95
CA ILE A 291 -19.50 -16.42 -27.72
C ILE A 291 -20.65 -17.45 -27.58
N PRO A 292 -20.41 -18.58 -26.91
CA PRO A 292 -21.44 -19.53 -26.51
C PRO A 292 -22.14 -19.08 -25.22
N VAL A 293 -23.48 -19.03 -25.26
CA VAL A 293 -24.37 -18.66 -24.14
C VAL A 293 -25.37 -19.79 -23.89
N ASN A 294 -25.61 -20.10 -22.62
CA ASN A 294 -26.58 -21.12 -22.17
C ASN A 294 -27.67 -20.46 -21.31
N ASN A 295 -28.94 -20.68 -21.70
CA ASN A 295 -30.13 -20.30 -20.95
C ASN A 295 -30.87 -21.58 -20.53
N ASP A 296 -30.72 -21.97 -19.25
CA ASP A 296 -31.48 -23.08 -18.63
C ASP A 296 -31.54 -24.40 -19.43
N GLY A 297 -30.49 -24.69 -20.20
CA GLY A 297 -30.37 -25.88 -21.05
C GLY A 297 -30.25 -25.59 -22.54
N GLU A 298 -30.80 -24.47 -23.03
CA GLU A 298 -30.66 -24.09 -24.45
C GLU A 298 -29.37 -23.30 -24.70
N VAL A 299 -28.48 -23.86 -25.52
CA VAL A 299 -27.22 -23.23 -25.94
C VAL A 299 -27.35 -22.54 -27.29
N HIS A 300 -26.91 -21.28 -27.36
CA HIS A 300 -26.86 -20.48 -28.58
C HIS A 300 -25.54 -19.74 -28.71
N GLU A 301 -25.16 -19.40 -29.94
CA GLU A 301 -24.09 -18.46 -30.22
C GLU A 301 -24.66 -17.04 -30.29
N LEU A 302 -24.01 -16.09 -29.62
CA LEU A 302 -24.32 -14.67 -29.69
C LEU A 302 -23.05 -13.86 -29.98
N THR A 303 -23.19 -12.77 -30.72
CA THR A 303 -22.16 -11.72 -30.70
C THR A 303 -22.15 -11.02 -29.34
N MET A 304 -21.01 -10.46 -28.96
CA MET A 304 -20.88 -9.65 -27.74
C MET A 304 -21.81 -8.42 -27.75
N GLY A 305 -22.11 -7.85 -28.93
CA GLY A 305 -23.13 -6.81 -29.10
C GLY A 305 -24.55 -7.31 -28.79
N GLU A 306 -24.96 -8.45 -29.38
CA GLU A 306 -26.26 -9.05 -29.10
C GLU A 306 -26.43 -9.49 -27.64
N LEU A 307 -25.35 -9.89 -26.96
CA LEU A 307 -25.38 -10.16 -25.53
C LEU A 307 -25.78 -8.90 -24.75
N VAL A 308 -25.22 -7.74 -25.07
CA VAL A 308 -25.61 -6.47 -24.44
C VAL A 308 -27.08 -6.18 -24.71
N GLU A 309 -27.52 -6.25 -25.97
CA GLU A 309 -28.93 -5.99 -26.33
C GLU A 309 -29.94 -6.93 -25.65
N LYS A 310 -29.59 -8.21 -25.46
CA LYS A 310 -30.50 -9.26 -24.94
C LYS A 310 -30.40 -9.49 -23.43
N TYR A 311 -29.34 -9.02 -22.77
CA TYR A 311 -29.05 -9.32 -21.36
C TYR A 311 -28.55 -8.14 -20.51
N ALA A 312 -28.15 -7.00 -21.07
CA ALA A 312 -27.85 -5.82 -20.25
C ALA A 312 -29.15 -5.26 -19.64
N GLY A 313 -29.21 -5.24 -18.31
CA GLY A 313 -30.34 -4.71 -17.54
C GLY A 313 -30.08 -3.28 -17.07
N GLY A 314 -30.27 -3.03 -15.77
CA GLY A 314 -29.92 -1.75 -15.17
C GLY A 314 -28.42 -1.51 -15.16
N VAL A 315 -28.00 -0.26 -15.39
CA VAL A 315 -26.63 0.18 -15.14
C VAL A 315 -26.30 -0.04 -13.65
N GLU A 316 -25.18 -0.68 -13.38
CA GLU A 316 -24.67 -0.96 -12.04
C GLU A 316 -23.56 0.02 -11.62
N ALA A 317 -22.71 0.43 -12.57
CA ALA A 317 -21.64 1.40 -12.37
C ALA A 317 -21.17 1.96 -13.72
N VAL A 318 -20.49 3.12 -13.73
CA VAL A 318 -19.74 3.61 -14.91
C VAL A 318 -18.29 3.91 -14.52
N ASP A 319 -17.34 3.30 -15.22
CA ASP A 319 -15.92 3.53 -15.04
C ASP A 319 -15.48 4.91 -15.60
N PRO A 320 -14.42 5.54 -15.04
CA PRO A 320 -13.93 6.85 -15.48
C PRO A 320 -13.38 6.92 -16.91
N ASP A 321 -13.23 5.79 -17.60
CA ASP A 321 -12.85 5.70 -19.02
C ASP A 321 -14.06 5.57 -19.95
N GLY A 322 -15.28 5.69 -19.41
CA GLY A 322 -16.54 5.61 -20.15
C GLY A 322 -17.08 4.19 -20.33
N ALA A 323 -16.51 3.19 -19.66
CA ALA A 323 -17.04 1.82 -19.69
C ALA A 323 -18.19 1.65 -18.67
N THR A 324 -19.35 1.19 -19.13
CA THR A 324 -20.55 1.00 -18.32
C THR A 324 -20.70 -0.46 -17.90
N TRP A 325 -20.81 -0.71 -16.61
CA TRP A 325 -21.22 -2.01 -16.06
C TRP A 325 -22.74 -2.09 -16.00
N TYR A 326 -23.30 -3.20 -16.48
CA TYR A 326 -24.71 -3.53 -16.41
C TYR A 326 -24.91 -4.80 -15.59
N LYS A 327 -25.94 -4.80 -14.74
CA LYS A 327 -26.45 -6.02 -14.13
C LYS A 327 -27.22 -6.82 -15.21
N PRO A 328 -27.08 -8.16 -15.27
CA PRO A 328 -27.91 -8.99 -16.15
C PRO A 328 -29.40 -8.78 -15.92
N ALA A 329 -30.16 -8.58 -17.01
CA ALA A 329 -31.62 -8.44 -16.99
C ALA A 329 -32.34 -9.74 -16.60
N ARG A 330 -31.65 -10.88 -16.79
CA ARG A 330 -32.05 -12.25 -16.43
C ARG A 330 -30.77 -13.07 -16.23
N GLU A 331 -30.87 -14.18 -15.50
CA GLU A 331 -29.73 -15.10 -15.36
C GLU A 331 -29.43 -15.79 -16.70
N PHE A 332 -28.15 -15.98 -16.98
CA PHE A 332 -27.62 -16.76 -18.11
C PHE A 332 -26.19 -17.19 -17.80
N LYS A 333 -25.69 -18.19 -18.53
CA LYS A 333 -24.34 -18.73 -18.35
C LYS A 333 -23.51 -18.59 -19.62
N VAL A 334 -22.20 -18.42 -19.46
CA VAL A 334 -21.22 -18.46 -20.56
C VAL A 334 -20.23 -19.59 -20.33
N LEU A 335 -19.60 -20.06 -21.41
CA LEU A 335 -18.60 -21.11 -21.32
C LEU A 335 -17.27 -20.53 -20.83
N ALA A 336 -16.72 -21.08 -19.75
CA ALA A 336 -15.51 -20.55 -19.13
C ALA A 336 -14.53 -21.68 -18.72
N PHE A 337 -13.23 -21.41 -18.87
CA PHE A 337 -12.13 -22.33 -18.56
C PHE A 337 -11.43 -21.95 -17.25
N ASN A 338 -11.29 -22.88 -16.33
CA ASN A 338 -10.56 -22.69 -15.07
C ASN A 338 -9.07 -23.07 -15.27
N PRO A 339 -8.11 -22.14 -15.15
CA PRO A 339 -6.69 -22.45 -15.32
C PRO A 339 -6.08 -23.19 -14.11
N GLU A 340 -6.72 -23.19 -12.95
CA GLU A 340 -6.24 -23.88 -11.73
C GLU A 340 -6.64 -25.36 -11.73
N THR A 341 -7.85 -25.68 -12.20
CA THR A 341 -8.38 -27.05 -12.24
C THR A 341 -8.31 -27.71 -13.62
N GLY A 342 -8.16 -26.92 -14.69
CA GLY A 342 -8.29 -27.37 -16.08
C GLY A 342 -9.75 -27.53 -16.55
N GLU A 343 -10.73 -27.31 -15.68
CA GLU A 343 -12.15 -27.54 -15.96
C GLU A 343 -12.72 -26.51 -16.96
N VAL A 344 -13.48 -26.97 -17.95
CA VAL A 344 -14.34 -26.10 -18.79
C VAL A 344 -15.78 -26.30 -18.36
N SER A 345 -16.46 -25.22 -17.96
CA SER A 345 -17.77 -25.27 -17.32
C SER A 345 -18.64 -24.07 -17.69
N TRP A 346 -19.96 -24.24 -17.63
CA TRP A 346 -20.92 -23.14 -17.77
C TRP A 346 -20.97 -22.33 -16.48
N ARG A 347 -20.55 -21.06 -16.51
CA ARG A 347 -20.54 -20.17 -15.34
C ARG A 347 -21.57 -19.07 -15.48
N PRO A 348 -22.34 -18.75 -14.42
CA PRO A 348 -23.30 -17.66 -14.45
C PRO A 348 -22.57 -16.34 -14.65
N VAL A 349 -23.13 -15.48 -15.51
CA VAL A 349 -22.64 -14.10 -15.66
C VAL A 349 -23.21 -13.25 -14.53
N LYS A 350 -22.31 -12.56 -13.83
CA LYS A 350 -22.64 -11.63 -12.75
C LYS A 350 -22.91 -10.22 -13.26
N ARG A 351 -22.09 -9.74 -14.20
CA ARG A 351 -22.07 -8.36 -14.71
C ARG A 351 -21.59 -8.32 -16.15
N ILE A 352 -22.04 -7.32 -16.91
CA ILE A 352 -21.67 -7.09 -18.31
C ILE A 352 -21.01 -5.71 -18.40
N LEU A 353 -19.75 -5.65 -18.79
CA LEU A 353 -19.02 -4.40 -19.03
C LEU A 353 -19.16 -3.99 -20.50
N VAL A 354 -19.39 -2.71 -20.76
CA VAL A 354 -19.58 -2.17 -22.11
C VAL A 354 -18.81 -0.87 -22.28
N LYS A 355 -17.80 -0.86 -23.14
CA LYS A 355 -16.90 0.26 -23.42
C LYS A 355 -17.04 0.69 -24.87
N LYS A 356 -16.63 1.92 -25.18
CA LYS A 356 -16.42 2.37 -26.57
C LYS A 356 -14.94 2.68 -26.80
N SER A 357 -14.42 2.33 -27.97
CA SER A 357 -13.03 2.57 -28.33
C SER A 357 -12.87 2.69 -29.84
N ARG A 358 -11.97 3.56 -30.30
CA ARG A 358 -11.48 3.58 -31.69
C ARG A 358 -10.24 2.71 -31.89
N LYS A 359 -9.61 2.25 -30.81
CA LYS A 359 -8.41 1.41 -30.88
C LYS A 359 -8.78 -0.04 -30.65
N ALA A 360 -8.35 -0.89 -31.57
CA ALA A 360 -8.52 -2.33 -31.54
C ALA A 360 -7.20 -3.04 -31.82
N VAL A 361 -7.08 -4.29 -31.40
CA VAL A 361 -6.04 -5.21 -31.82
C VAL A 361 -6.68 -6.49 -32.30
N ARG A 362 -6.34 -6.89 -33.52
CA ARG A 362 -6.69 -8.18 -34.09
C ARG A 362 -5.54 -9.15 -33.88
N VAL A 363 -5.78 -10.24 -33.16
CA VAL A 363 -4.81 -11.33 -32.98
C VAL A 363 -5.26 -12.51 -33.86
N GLN A 364 -4.43 -12.91 -34.81
CA GLN A 364 -4.63 -14.13 -35.61
C GLN A 364 -3.68 -15.24 -35.14
N LEU A 365 -4.19 -16.47 -35.09
CA LEU A 365 -3.43 -17.68 -34.75
C LEU A 365 -3.10 -18.50 -36.00
N SER A 366 -2.12 -19.38 -35.89
CA SER A 366 -1.61 -20.18 -37.01
C SER A 366 -2.64 -21.17 -37.58
N ASN A 367 -3.70 -21.49 -36.83
CA ASN A 367 -4.81 -22.35 -37.27
C ASN A 367 -6.05 -21.55 -37.76
N GLY A 368 -5.87 -20.28 -38.15
CA GLY A 368 -6.94 -19.44 -38.70
C GLY A 368 -7.93 -18.89 -37.68
N ARG A 369 -7.89 -19.32 -36.42
CA ARG A 369 -8.68 -18.72 -35.32
C ARG A 369 -8.07 -17.38 -34.90
N GLY A 370 -8.85 -16.54 -34.23
CA GLY A 370 -8.40 -15.25 -33.74
C GLY A 370 -9.49 -14.55 -32.95
N PHE A 371 -9.22 -13.32 -32.53
CA PHE A 371 -10.16 -12.42 -31.87
C PHE A 371 -9.72 -10.96 -32.07
N VAL A 372 -10.67 -10.03 -31.94
CA VAL A 372 -10.45 -8.60 -31.86
C VAL A 372 -10.78 -8.11 -30.45
N ALA A 373 -9.88 -7.34 -29.84
CA ALA A 373 -10.06 -6.78 -28.50
C ALA A 373 -9.44 -5.39 -28.38
N THR A 374 -9.68 -4.70 -27.26
CA THR A 374 -8.94 -3.48 -26.92
C THR A 374 -7.43 -3.75 -26.79
N PRO A 375 -6.53 -2.79 -27.10
CA PRO A 375 -5.07 -3.02 -27.07
C PRO A 375 -4.54 -3.58 -25.76
N ASP A 376 -5.09 -3.13 -24.64
CA ASP A 376 -4.68 -3.59 -23.32
C ASP A 376 -5.18 -5.00 -22.95
N HIS A 377 -6.15 -5.56 -23.68
CA HIS A 377 -6.90 -6.78 -23.29
C HIS A 377 -5.99 -7.93 -22.83
N PRO A 378 -6.25 -8.54 -21.66
CA PRO A 378 -5.34 -9.53 -21.10
C PRO A 378 -5.48 -10.88 -21.81
N VAL A 379 -4.34 -11.43 -22.20
CA VAL A 379 -4.22 -12.68 -22.94
C VAL A 379 -3.29 -13.61 -22.18
N LEU A 380 -3.76 -14.81 -21.86
CA LEU A 380 -2.91 -15.87 -21.32
C LEU A 380 -2.00 -16.39 -22.42
N VAL A 381 -0.69 -16.32 -22.21
CA VAL A 381 0.29 -16.76 -23.18
C VAL A 381 1.33 -17.70 -22.58
N TYR A 382 1.72 -18.71 -23.35
CA TYR A 382 2.83 -19.60 -23.03
C TYR A 382 4.09 -19.15 -23.78
N ARG A 383 5.15 -18.84 -23.03
CA ARG A 383 6.45 -18.46 -23.59
C ARG A 383 7.35 -19.68 -23.72
N ARG A 384 7.53 -20.19 -24.95
CA ARG A 384 8.40 -21.36 -25.22
C ARG A 384 9.82 -21.17 -24.64
N ASN A 385 10.37 -19.97 -24.77
CA ASN A 385 11.72 -19.63 -24.31
C ASN A 385 11.87 -19.54 -22.78
N LEU A 386 10.78 -19.23 -22.06
CA LEU A 386 10.80 -19.08 -20.59
C LEU A 386 10.15 -20.26 -19.85
N ARG A 387 9.59 -21.23 -20.58
CA ARG A 387 8.85 -22.41 -20.05
C ARG A 387 7.80 -22.05 -18.99
N ARG A 388 7.13 -20.91 -19.16
CA ARG A 388 6.13 -20.38 -18.22
C ARG A 388 4.92 -19.79 -18.94
N TYR A 389 3.82 -19.70 -18.19
CA TYR A 389 2.66 -18.90 -18.56
C TYR A 389 2.80 -17.48 -18.01
N GLU A 390 2.30 -16.50 -18.74
CA GLU A 390 2.21 -15.10 -18.31
C GLU A 390 0.99 -14.44 -18.94
N LEU A 391 0.48 -13.37 -18.31
CA LEU A 391 -0.52 -12.50 -18.93
C LEU A 391 0.19 -11.40 -19.71
N ARG A 392 -0.29 -11.13 -20.93
CA ARG A 392 0.17 -10.05 -21.80
C ARG A 392 -1.02 -9.21 -22.26
N LYS A 393 -0.77 -7.94 -22.56
CA LYS A 393 -1.73 -7.08 -23.27
C LYS A 393 -1.82 -7.54 -24.72
N ALA A 394 -2.97 -7.39 -25.36
CA ALA A 394 -3.18 -7.84 -26.75
C ALA A 394 -2.20 -7.20 -27.75
N ASN A 395 -1.79 -5.93 -27.53
CA ASN A 395 -0.77 -5.27 -28.36
C ASN A 395 0.68 -5.69 -28.03
N ASP A 396 0.96 -6.11 -26.80
CA ASP A 396 2.30 -6.49 -26.30
C ASP A 396 2.44 -8.00 -26.13
N ILE A 397 1.92 -8.80 -27.08
CA ILE A 397 2.17 -10.24 -27.09
C ILE A 397 3.47 -10.55 -27.85
N PRO A 398 4.49 -11.16 -27.21
CA PRO A 398 5.72 -11.55 -27.88
C PRO A 398 5.46 -12.57 -28.99
N LYS A 399 6.06 -12.40 -30.18
CA LYS A 399 5.85 -13.27 -31.36
C LYS A 399 6.21 -14.74 -31.15
N ASP A 400 7.03 -15.07 -30.14
CA ASP A 400 7.40 -16.44 -29.74
C ASP A 400 6.35 -17.13 -28.85
N SER A 401 5.23 -16.46 -28.58
CA SER A 401 4.18 -16.94 -27.68
C SER A 401 3.17 -17.86 -28.35
N LYS A 402 2.52 -18.69 -27.53
CA LYS A 402 1.34 -19.48 -27.90
C LYS A 402 0.14 -19.12 -27.03
N LEU A 403 -1.06 -19.16 -27.60
CA LEU A 403 -2.33 -18.97 -26.88
C LEU A 403 -3.05 -20.30 -26.64
N PRO A 404 -3.82 -20.43 -25.55
CA PRO A 404 -4.67 -21.58 -25.27
C PRO A 404 -5.93 -21.56 -26.16
N VAL A 405 -6.26 -22.71 -26.74
CA VAL A 405 -7.39 -22.91 -27.63
C VAL A 405 -8.10 -24.23 -27.33
N LEU A 406 -9.41 -24.19 -27.10
CA LEU A 406 -10.28 -25.34 -26.90
C LEU A 406 -10.48 -26.15 -28.20
N GLN A 407 -10.33 -27.47 -28.09
CA GLN A 407 -10.48 -28.48 -29.16
C GLN A 407 -11.49 -29.60 -28.83
N ALA A 408 -12.03 -29.64 -27.61
CA ALA A 408 -12.97 -30.69 -27.19
C ALA A 408 -14.44 -30.42 -27.55
N GLU A 409 -15.20 -31.50 -27.54
CA GLU A 409 -16.66 -31.52 -27.53
C GLU A 409 -17.14 -31.56 -26.07
N ILE A 410 -18.09 -30.70 -25.71
CA ILE A 410 -18.57 -30.53 -24.33
C ILE A 410 -20.03 -30.97 -24.25
N SER A 411 -20.27 -32.06 -23.53
CA SER A 411 -21.61 -32.62 -23.29
C SER A 411 -22.38 -31.82 -22.24
N GLY A 412 -23.57 -31.37 -22.62
CA GLY A 412 -24.47 -30.58 -21.77
C GLY A 412 -25.48 -29.75 -22.55
N GLU A 413 -25.73 -30.14 -23.81
CA GLU A 413 -26.80 -29.64 -24.70
C GLU A 413 -26.61 -28.21 -25.27
N TYR A 414 -25.51 -27.86 -25.96
CA TYR A 414 -24.29 -28.60 -26.34
C TYR A 414 -23.26 -27.60 -26.93
N VAL A 415 -21.94 -27.87 -26.87
CA VAL A 415 -20.91 -27.11 -27.63
C VAL A 415 -19.92 -28.07 -28.31
N LYS A 416 -19.55 -27.81 -29.57
CA LYS A 416 -18.63 -28.66 -30.33
C LYS A 416 -17.67 -27.85 -31.21
N LEU A 417 -16.38 -27.83 -30.85
CA LEU A 417 -15.36 -27.00 -31.51
C LEU A 417 -14.22 -27.81 -32.17
N LYS A 418 -14.47 -28.30 -33.38
CA LYS A 418 -13.43 -28.67 -34.35
C LYS A 418 -13.63 -27.87 -35.65
N GLY A 419 -12.55 -27.28 -36.13
CA GLY A 419 -12.43 -26.52 -37.38
C GLY A 419 -11.03 -26.71 -37.93
N GLU A 420 -10.89 -26.70 -39.25
CA GLU A 420 -9.80 -27.35 -40.00
C GLU A 420 -8.38 -26.88 -39.63
N ILE A 421 -7.50 -27.86 -39.37
CA ILE A 421 -6.21 -28.11 -40.06
C ILE A 421 -5.51 -29.28 -39.35
N GLU A 422 -5.21 -30.34 -40.08
CA GLU A 422 -4.10 -31.23 -39.77
C GLU A 422 -2.80 -30.56 -40.23
N LEU A 423 -1.81 -30.44 -39.33
CA LEU A 423 -0.41 -30.37 -39.74
C LEU A 423 0.48 -30.84 -38.58
N ALA A 424 1.47 -31.64 -38.90
CA ALA A 424 2.15 -32.51 -37.96
C ALA A 424 3.63 -32.12 -37.73
N VAL A 425 4.17 -32.66 -36.63
CA VAL A 425 5.59 -32.80 -36.29
C VAL A 425 6.39 -31.51 -36.07
N ASP A 426 6.79 -31.30 -34.81
CA ASP A 426 8.22 -31.36 -34.49
C ASP A 426 8.40 -31.90 -33.05
N GLU A 427 8.50 -33.23 -32.95
CA GLU A 427 8.97 -33.91 -31.73
C GLU A 427 10.48 -34.07 -31.83
N GLU A 428 11.25 -33.41 -30.95
CA GLU A 428 12.41 -34.07 -30.35
C GLU A 428 12.83 -33.44 -29.01
N SER A 429 12.70 -34.23 -27.94
CA SER A 429 13.40 -34.13 -26.64
C SER A 429 13.31 -32.82 -25.80
N LEU A 430 12.60 -32.90 -24.67
CA LEU A 430 13.22 -32.94 -23.33
C LEU A 430 12.15 -33.07 -22.21
N SER A 431 12.04 -34.29 -21.67
CA SER A 431 11.34 -34.75 -20.43
C SER A 431 10.14 -33.94 -19.90
N ILE A 432 8.93 -34.40 -20.27
CA ILE A 432 7.64 -33.91 -19.75
C ILE A 432 7.19 -34.77 -18.55
N GLU A 433 7.84 -34.58 -17.40
CA GLU A 433 7.49 -35.33 -16.18
C GLU A 433 7.29 -34.51 -14.90
N ALA A 434 7.67 -33.24 -14.88
CA ALA A 434 7.37 -32.33 -13.77
C ALA A 434 5.96 -31.69 -13.83
N TRP A 435 5.23 -31.81 -14.95
CA TRP A 435 3.95 -31.12 -15.19
C TRP A 435 2.72 -32.05 -15.25
N LYS A 436 2.90 -33.36 -15.06
CA LYS A 436 1.82 -34.38 -15.13
C LYS A 436 0.74 -34.26 -14.02
N HIS A 437 0.80 -33.27 -13.12
CA HIS A 437 -0.01 -33.27 -11.89
C HIS A 437 -0.86 -32.02 -11.61
N GLN A 438 -1.00 -31.04 -12.54
CA GLN A 438 -2.03 -30.00 -12.34
C GLN A 438 -2.63 -29.28 -13.57
N MET A 439 -2.55 -29.87 -14.78
CA MET A 439 -3.49 -29.54 -15.87
C MET A 439 -3.90 -30.81 -16.61
N LYS A 440 -4.98 -31.46 -16.15
CA LYS A 440 -5.64 -32.53 -16.91
C LYS A 440 -6.77 -31.94 -17.75
N THR A 441 -6.49 -31.70 -19.03
CA THR A 441 -7.53 -31.69 -20.06
C THR A 441 -6.93 -32.04 -21.41
N GLU A 442 -7.41 -33.12 -22.03
CA GLU A 442 -7.16 -33.49 -23.44
C GLU A 442 -7.90 -32.56 -24.42
N SER A 443 -8.20 -31.34 -23.97
CA SER A 443 -9.23 -30.45 -24.50
C SER A 443 -8.68 -29.09 -24.92
N VAL A 444 -7.49 -28.69 -24.45
CA VAL A 444 -6.89 -27.37 -24.73
C VAL A 444 -5.51 -27.55 -25.34
N VAL A 445 -5.27 -26.88 -26.47
CA VAL A 445 -3.97 -26.87 -27.17
C VAL A 445 -3.37 -25.48 -27.21
N TRP A 446 -2.04 -25.41 -27.35
CA TRP A 446 -1.29 -24.16 -27.42
C TRP A 446 -0.90 -23.84 -28.86
N VAL A 447 -1.55 -22.83 -29.42
CA VAL A 447 -1.45 -22.45 -30.84
C VAL A 447 -0.56 -21.22 -31.00
N SER A 448 0.34 -21.25 -31.98
CA SER A 448 1.25 -20.13 -32.27
C SER A 448 0.50 -18.94 -32.86
N ILE A 449 1.00 -17.73 -32.61
CA ILE A 449 0.48 -16.49 -33.19
C ILE A 449 0.95 -16.36 -34.64
N LYS A 450 0.05 -15.94 -35.53
CA LYS A 450 0.31 -15.66 -36.95
C LYS A 450 0.53 -14.16 -37.19
N SER A 451 -0.37 -13.32 -36.70
CA SER A 451 -0.23 -11.85 -36.75
C SER A 451 -0.89 -11.19 -35.54
N ILE A 452 -0.42 -9.98 -35.24
CA ILE A 452 -1.01 -9.04 -34.29
C ILE A 452 -1.06 -7.72 -35.06
N GLU A 453 -2.26 -7.20 -35.24
CA GLU A 453 -2.54 -6.01 -36.05
C GLU A 453 -3.23 -4.98 -35.16
N GLU A 454 -2.54 -3.89 -34.81
CA GLU A 454 -3.20 -2.72 -34.22
C GLU A 454 -4.03 -2.01 -35.30
N MET A 455 -5.27 -1.65 -34.96
CA MET A 455 -6.22 -1.01 -35.86
C MET A 455 -6.79 0.25 -35.21
N GLU A 456 -6.90 1.32 -36.00
CA GLU A 456 -7.69 2.50 -35.65
C GLU A 456 -9.00 2.45 -36.47
N LEU A 457 -10.12 2.38 -35.75
CA LEU A 457 -11.46 2.25 -36.29
C LEU A 457 -12.02 3.63 -36.66
N GLU A 458 -12.80 3.71 -37.73
CA GLU A 458 -13.36 4.97 -38.24
C GLU A 458 -14.30 5.66 -37.23
N ASN A 459 -14.93 4.88 -36.35
CA ASN A 459 -15.90 5.33 -35.35
C ASN A 459 -15.62 4.72 -33.98
N ASP A 460 -16.28 5.24 -32.94
CA ASP A 460 -16.25 4.67 -31.59
C ASP A 460 -17.08 3.38 -31.52
N GLU A 461 -16.46 2.25 -31.85
CA GLU A 461 -17.11 0.93 -31.83
C GLU A 461 -17.22 0.37 -30.41
N LEU A 462 -18.16 -0.56 -30.25
CA LEU A 462 -18.54 -1.15 -28.98
C LEU A 462 -17.61 -2.32 -28.63
N PHE A 463 -17.11 -2.34 -27.41
CA PHE A 463 -16.37 -3.46 -26.84
C PHE A 463 -17.03 -3.90 -25.54
N VAL A 464 -17.09 -5.20 -25.28
CA VAL A 464 -17.84 -5.79 -24.17
C VAL A 464 -16.97 -6.81 -23.43
N ASP A 465 -17.20 -6.98 -22.12
CA ASP A 465 -16.69 -8.12 -21.35
C ASP A 465 -17.77 -8.62 -20.37
N VAL A 466 -17.60 -9.84 -19.84
CA VAL A 466 -18.53 -10.42 -18.86
C VAL A 466 -17.81 -10.97 -17.63
N GLU A 467 -18.30 -10.61 -16.45
CA GLU A 467 -17.83 -11.16 -15.19
C GLU A 467 -18.54 -12.48 -14.88
N VAL A 468 -17.78 -13.51 -14.51
CA VAL A 468 -18.27 -14.84 -14.14
C VAL A 468 -17.79 -15.26 -12.76
N ASP A 469 -18.48 -16.23 -12.16
CA ASP A 469 -18.09 -16.74 -10.84
C ASP A 469 -16.79 -17.57 -10.83
N GLY A 470 -15.87 -17.22 -9.93
CA GLY A 470 -14.60 -17.94 -9.71
C GLY A 470 -13.47 -17.58 -10.69
N PRO A 471 -12.26 -18.17 -10.53
CA PRO A 471 -11.12 -17.93 -11.40
C PRO A 471 -11.32 -18.66 -12.74
N HIS A 472 -12.06 -18.05 -13.67
CA HIS A 472 -12.29 -18.60 -15.00
C HIS A 472 -11.93 -17.59 -16.10
N TYR A 473 -11.56 -18.10 -17.27
CA TYR A 473 -11.24 -17.37 -18.49
C TYR A 473 -12.30 -17.60 -19.57
N PHE A 474 -12.49 -16.63 -20.47
CA PHE A 474 -13.52 -16.67 -21.50
C PHE A 474 -13.19 -17.73 -22.55
N VAL A 475 -14.19 -18.50 -22.99
CA VAL A 475 -14.05 -19.36 -24.18
C VAL A 475 -14.89 -18.81 -25.32
N HIS A 476 -14.23 -18.23 -26.33
CA HIS A 476 -14.88 -17.72 -27.54
C HIS A 476 -15.55 -18.84 -28.33
N SER A 477 -16.47 -18.52 -29.23
CA SER A 477 -17.00 -19.48 -30.22
C SER A 477 -15.90 -20.04 -31.13
N GLY A 478 -14.83 -19.28 -31.39
CA GLY A 478 -13.64 -19.80 -32.06
C GLY A 478 -12.81 -20.78 -31.20
N GLY A 479 -13.19 -21.00 -29.93
CA GLY A 479 -12.46 -21.80 -28.95
C GLY A 479 -11.20 -21.13 -28.42
N VAL A 480 -10.86 -19.92 -28.86
CA VAL A 480 -9.74 -19.17 -28.26
C VAL A 480 -10.10 -18.85 -26.81
N ILE A 481 -9.16 -19.07 -25.90
CA ILE A 481 -9.35 -18.80 -24.49
C ILE A 481 -8.64 -17.48 -24.16
N THR A 482 -9.40 -16.44 -23.81
CA THR A 482 -8.88 -15.14 -23.39
C THR A 482 -9.23 -14.86 -21.94
N HIS A 483 -8.50 -13.99 -21.26
CA HIS A 483 -8.75 -13.72 -19.84
C HIS A 483 -10.07 -12.94 -19.68
N ASN A 484 -11.03 -13.46 -18.89
CA ASN A 484 -12.16 -12.66 -18.39
C ASN A 484 -11.60 -11.54 -17.52
N CYS A 485 -12.04 -10.28 -17.61
CA CYS A 485 -11.47 -9.21 -16.79
C CYS A 485 -11.92 -9.24 -15.32
N CYS A 486 -11.63 -10.34 -14.62
CA CYS A 486 -11.74 -10.49 -13.17
C CYS A 486 -10.75 -11.54 -12.62
N ARG A 487 -9.51 -11.10 -12.34
CA ARG A 487 -8.73 -11.33 -11.10
C ARG A 487 -7.22 -11.43 -11.34
N LEU A 488 -6.52 -10.34 -11.00
CA LEU A 488 -5.41 -10.38 -10.03
C LEU A 488 -5.15 -8.97 -9.50
N SER A 489 -6.20 -8.36 -8.95
CA SER A 489 -6.13 -6.97 -8.49
C SER A 489 -7.06 -6.75 -7.28
N ILE A 490 -6.47 -6.59 -6.08
CA ILE A 490 -7.18 -5.91 -4.98
C ILE A 490 -7.13 -4.41 -5.31
N GLN A 491 -7.85 -4.01 -6.34
CA GLN A 491 -7.74 -2.69 -6.92
C GLN A 491 -9.14 -2.30 -7.40
N LYS A 492 -9.67 -1.24 -6.82
CA LYS A 492 -10.94 -0.59 -7.21
C LYS A 492 -12.24 -1.36 -6.95
N ASN A 493 -12.43 -2.57 -7.49
CA ASN A 493 -13.76 -3.19 -7.59
C ASN A 493 -14.32 -3.73 -6.27
N GLU A 494 -13.47 -4.26 -5.37
CA GLU A 494 -13.93 -4.69 -4.03
C GLU A 494 -14.33 -3.49 -3.15
N LEU A 495 -13.70 -2.33 -3.35
CA LEU A 495 -14.10 -1.06 -2.73
C LEU A 495 -15.42 -0.54 -3.31
N LEU A 496 -15.59 -0.54 -4.63
CA LEU A 496 -16.86 -0.15 -5.28
C LEU A 496 -18.03 -1.04 -4.84
N TYR A 497 -17.84 -2.36 -4.78
CA TYR A 497 -18.86 -3.28 -4.27
C TYR A 497 -19.15 -3.04 -2.78
N ALA A 498 -18.12 -2.74 -1.98
CA ALA A 498 -18.28 -2.39 -0.59
C ALA A 498 -19.12 -1.10 -0.40
N TYR A 499 -18.86 -0.06 -1.20
CA TYR A 499 -19.66 1.18 -1.18
C TYR A 499 -21.10 0.99 -1.71
N ASN A 500 -21.31 0.11 -2.70
CA ASN A 500 -22.63 -0.14 -3.28
C ASN A 500 -23.48 -1.17 -2.50
N GLY A 501 -22.86 -2.05 -1.70
CA GLY A 501 -23.54 -3.16 -1.01
C GLY A 501 -23.74 -3.02 0.51
N GLY A 502 -23.11 -2.02 1.15
CA GLY A 502 -23.02 -1.90 2.61
C GLY A 502 -24.26 -1.40 3.36
N LEU A 503 -25.23 -2.30 3.61
CA LEU A 503 -26.28 -2.21 4.65
C LEU A 503 -27.33 -1.07 4.60
N LYS A 504 -28.60 -1.49 4.56
CA LYS A 504 -29.78 -0.67 4.92
C LYS A 504 -29.72 -0.25 6.40
N PHE A 505 -29.05 0.86 6.71
CA PHE A 505 -29.31 1.55 7.98
C PHE A 505 -30.72 2.16 7.94
N SER A 506 -31.61 1.63 8.78
CA SER A 506 -32.95 2.21 9.01
C SER A 506 -32.81 3.54 9.74
N LEU A 507 -32.61 4.62 8.99
CA LEU A 507 -32.67 6.00 9.45
C LEU A 507 -34.07 6.56 9.23
N SER A 508 -35.05 6.03 9.96
CA SER A 508 -36.47 6.41 9.88
C SER A 508 -36.81 7.82 10.41
N SER A 509 -35.87 8.78 10.34
CA SER A 509 -36.03 10.11 10.92
C SER A 509 -35.14 11.24 10.34
N ILE A 510 -34.51 11.07 9.16
CA ILE A 510 -33.79 12.17 8.49
C ILE A 510 -34.29 12.31 7.04
N LYS A 511 -34.64 13.53 6.63
CA LYS A 511 -35.40 13.82 5.41
C LYS A 511 -34.59 13.69 4.11
N LYS A 512 -35.36 13.43 3.05
CA LYS A 512 -35.11 13.46 1.60
C LYS A 512 -33.88 14.24 1.10
N ASP A 513 -33.64 15.43 1.62
CA ASP A 513 -32.56 16.34 1.18
C ASP A 513 -31.15 15.70 1.34
N VAL A 514 -30.99 14.76 2.27
CA VAL A 514 -29.75 13.98 2.43
C VAL A 514 -29.62 12.89 1.37
N GLU A 515 -30.71 12.33 0.85
CA GLU A 515 -30.66 11.31 -0.21
C GLU A 515 -30.33 11.95 -1.56
N GLU A 516 -30.91 13.11 -1.90
CA GLU A 516 -30.57 13.86 -3.12
C GLU A 516 -29.11 14.36 -3.08
N ALA A 517 -28.66 14.93 -1.95
CA ALA A 517 -27.25 15.31 -1.78
C ALA A 517 -26.30 14.10 -1.80
N ARG A 518 -26.76 12.92 -1.35
CA ARG A 518 -25.99 11.67 -1.38
C ARG A 518 -25.92 11.09 -2.80
N GLU A 519 -27.00 11.12 -3.59
CA GLU A 519 -26.97 10.71 -5.01
C GLU A 519 -26.11 11.65 -5.85
N GLU A 520 -26.17 12.97 -5.64
CA GLU A 520 -25.30 13.92 -6.34
C GLU A 520 -23.82 13.78 -5.95
N TYR A 521 -23.56 13.36 -4.71
CA TYR A 521 -22.24 13.00 -4.19
C TYR A 521 -21.73 11.66 -4.73
N TRP A 522 -22.56 10.61 -4.82
CA TRP A 522 -22.20 9.34 -5.45
C TRP A 522 -21.89 9.51 -6.95
N ASN A 523 -22.73 10.26 -7.69
CA ASN A 523 -22.48 10.61 -9.09
C ASN A 523 -21.20 11.47 -9.31
N LYS A 524 -20.63 12.06 -8.24
CA LYS A 524 -19.32 12.73 -8.24
C LYS A 524 -18.19 11.77 -7.83
N LEU A 525 -18.43 10.83 -6.91
CA LEU A 525 -17.49 9.80 -6.49
C LEU A 525 -17.20 8.77 -7.59
N GLU A 526 -18.19 8.32 -8.36
CA GLU A 526 -17.96 7.45 -9.53
C GLU A 526 -17.04 8.10 -10.57
N LYS A 527 -17.08 9.44 -10.67
CA LYS A 527 -16.19 10.23 -11.53
C LYS A 527 -14.81 10.47 -10.90
N GLN A 528 -14.60 10.17 -9.62
CA GLN A 528 -13.30 10.30 -8.95
C GLN A 528 -12.56 8.96 -8.92
N ARG A 529 -11.35 9.00 -9.48
CA ARG A 529 -10.54 7.83 -9.79
C ARG A 529 -10.00 7.17 -8.52
N PHE A 530 -10.47 5.95 -8.23
CA PHE A 530 -9.71 5.01 -7.41
C PHE A 530 -8.75 4.23 -8.32
N GLY A 531 -7.45 4.30 -8.02
CA GLY A 531 -6.44 3.40 -8.58
C GLY A 531 -6.35 2.11 -7.76
N GLY A 532 -5.28 1.34 -7.98
CA GLY A 532 -4.95 0.22 -7.12
C GLY A 532 -4.63 0.60 -5.68
N LEU A 533 -4.60 -0.39 -4.78
CA LEU A 533 -4.50 -0.21 -3.33
C LEU A 533 -3.33 0.67 -2.83
N TRP A 534 -2.31 0.87 -3.67
CA TRP A 534 -1.18 1.76 -3.40
C TRP A 534 -0.97 2.86 -4.44
N ALA A 535 -1.76 2.87 -5.52
CA ALA A 535 -2.06 4.08 -6.27
C ALA A 535 -3.12 4.85 -5.48
N MET A 536 -2.72 5.34 -4.30
CA MET A 536 -3.65 5.93 -3.34
C MET A 536 -4.46 7.03 -4.04
N PRO A 537 -5.81 6.97 -4.04
CA PRO A 537 -6.58 8.17 -4.33
C PRO A 537 -6.14 9.26 -3.37
N ASP A 538 -6.21 10.51 -3.84
CA ASP A 538 -5.81 11.71 -3.12
C ASP A 538 -6.21 11.70 -1.61
N ILE A 539 -7.36 11.13 -1.26
CA ILE A 539 -7.83 11.00 0.12
C ILE A 539 -8.14 9.52 0.41
N THR A 540 -7.20 8.86 1.10
CA THR A 540 -7.39 7.56 1.76
C THR A 540 -6.37 7.42 2.90
N GLY A 541 -6.56 6.47 3.80
CA GLY A 541 -5.69 6.23 4.94
C GLY A 541 -6.29 5.16 5.83
N SER A 542 -6.02 5.20 7.13
CA SER A 542 -6.59 4.24 8.08
C SER A 542 -7.28 4.95 9.26
N VAL A 543 -8.42 4.39 9.65
CA VAL A 543 -9.23 4.83 10.79
C VAL A 543 -8.51 4.50 12.09
N ASN A 544 -8.07 3.24 12.23
CA ASN A 544 -7.18 2.78 13.29
C ASN A 544 -6.51 1.45 12.87
N VAL A 545 -5.37 1.17 13.48
CA VAL A 545 -4.61 -0.08 13.33
C VAL A 545 -4.69 -0.85 14.64
N VAL A 546 -4.97 -2.15 14.56
CA VAL A 546 -4.86 -3.05 15.71
C VAL A 546 -4.01 -4.25 15.34
N ASP A 547 -2.92 -4.44 16.08
CA ASP A 547 -1.92 -5.47 15.82
C ASP A 547 -2.32 -6.79 16.46
N ILE A 548 -1.99 -7.91 15.79
CA ILE A 548 -2.01 -9.26 16.36
C ILE A 548 -0.58 -9.64 16.74
N ASN A 549 -0.43 -10.11 17.98
CA ASN A 549 0.82 -10.68 18.47
C ASN A 549 0.97 -12.13 18.00
N LEU A 550 1.59 -12.35 16.85
CA LEU A 550 1.71 -13.70 16.28
C LEU A 550 2.57 -14.65 17.15
N PRO A 551 3.70 -14.23 17.76
CA PRO A 551 4.47 -15.07 18.68
C PRO A 551 3.65 -15.57 19.88
N ARG A 552 2.84 -14.70 20.50
CA ARG A 552 1.89 -15.07 21.56
C ARG A 552 0.96 -16.21 21.14
N LEU A 553 0.36 -16.14 19.94
CA LEU A 553 -0.53 -17.20 19.43
C LEU A 553 0.25 -18.50 19.18
N ALA A 554 1.48 -18.41 18.68
CA ALA A 554 2.35 -19.56 18.44
C ALA A 554 2.76 -20.28 19.74
N LEU A 555 3.10 -19.52 20.80
CA LEU A 555 3.39 -20.04 22.13
C LEU A 555 2.16 -20.73 22.75
N GLU A 556 0.98 -20.10 22.64
CA GLU A 556 -0.28 -20.67 23.13
C GLU A 556 -0.73 -21.91 22.36
N ALA A 557 -0.35 -22.04 21.08
CA ALA A 557 -0.59 -23.23 20.28
C ALA A 557 0.29 -24.43 20.68
N ARG A 558 1.43 -24.21 21.35
CA ARG A 558 2.38 -25.27 21.78
C ARG A 558 2.72 -26.29 20.68
N GLY A 559 3.00 -25.81 19.47
CA GLY A 559 3.33 -26.64 18.31
C GLY A 559 2.16 -27.39 17.67
N ASN A 560 0.90 -27.01 17.96
CA ASN A 560 -0.29 -27.55 17.31
C ASN A 560 -0.84 -26.55 16.28
N ASP A 561 -0.62 -26.84 14.99
CA ASP A 561 -1.06 -26.02 13.86
C ASP A 561 -2.56 -25.69 13.90
N THR A 562 -3.43 -26.69 14.13
CA THR A 562 -4.88 -26.49 14.22
C THR A 562 -5.21 -25.47 15.32
N ARG A 563 -4.55 -25.58 16.48
CA ARG A 563 -4.76 -24.67 17.60
C ARG A 563 -4.28 -23.26 17.29
N PHE A 564 -3.18 -23.10 16.56
CA PHE A 564 -2.73 -21.78 16.10
C PHE A 564 -3.76 -21.10 15.20
N TRP A 565 -4.31 -21.80 14.22
CA TRP A 565 -5.32 -21.23 13.30
C TRP A 565 -6.62 -20.84 14.02
N GLU A 566 -7.08 -21.66 14.99
CA GLU A 566 -8.21 -21.29 15.87
C GLU A 566 -7.96 -19.99 16.63
N LEU A 567 -6.80 -19.90 17.30
CA LEU A 567 -6.40 -18.72 18.09
C LEU A 567 -6.24 -17.48 17.21
N TYR A 568 -5.74 -17.65 15.98
CA TYR A 568 -5.58 -16.56 15.02
C TYR A 568 -6.92 -16.05 14.48
N ASP A 569 -7.88 -16.94 14.20
CA ASP A 569 -9.25 -16.54 13.85
C ASP A 569 -9.95 -15.79 14.99
N ASP A 570 -9.72 -16.18 16.25
CA ASP A 570 -10.25 -15.46 17.41
C ASP A 570 -9.57 -14.09 17.62
N ALA A 571 -8.26 -13.98 17.42
CA ALA A 571 -7.55 -12.70 17.42
C ALA A 571 -8.03 -11.78 16.29
N LEU A 572 -8.27 -12.31 15.09
CA LEU A 572 -8.86 -11.58 13.97
C LEU A 572 -10.26 -11.05 14.31
N LYS A 573 -11.12 -11.84 14.98
CA LYS A 573 -12.44 -11.36 15.46
C LYS A 573 -12.30 -10.19 16.45
N LEU A 574 -11.35 -10.25 17.38
CA LEU A 574 -11.07 -9.16 18.32
C LEU A 574 -10.60 -7.87 17.61
N VAL A 575 -9.71 -8.00 16.61
CA VAL A 575 -9.30 -6.88 15.74
C VAL A 575 -10.51 -6.30 15.02
N ARG A 576 -11.38 -7.15 14.44
CA ARG A 576 -12.59 -6.72 13.72
C ARG A 576 -13.48 -5.87 14.62
N GLU A 577 -13.73 -6.32 15.84
CA GLU A 577 -14.57 -5.61 16.81
C GLU A 577 -13.93 -4.28 17.26
N ALA A 578 -12.63 -4.30 17.57
CA ALA A 578 -11.90 -3.13 18.04
C ALA A 578 -11.90 -1.99 17.01
N VAL A 579 -11.48 -2.25 15.76
CA VAL A 579 -11.40 -1.19 14.75
C VAL A 579 -12.80 -0.68 14.36
N ASN A 580 -13.81 -1.55 14.34
CA ASN A 580 -15.20 -1.14 14.12
C ASN A 580 -15.74 -0.23 15.25
N TRP A 581 -15.36 -0.48 16.51
CA TRP A 581 -15.70 0.40 17.62
C TRP A 581 -15.12 1.82 17.42
N PHE A 582 -13.86 1.93 17.00
CA PHE A 582 -13.24 3.23 16.68
C PHE A 582 -13.96 3.93 15.51
N ARG A 583 -14.22 3.22 14.41
CA ARG A 583 -14.98 3.76 13.26
C ARG A 583 -16.34 4.29 13.70
N ALA A 584 -17.13 3.49 14.42
CA ALA A 584 -18.45 3.88 14.89
C ALA A 584 -18.39 5.09 15.84
N ARG A 585 -17.37 5.16 16.70
CA ARG A 585 -17.17 6.28 17.62
C ARG A 585 -16.82 7.59 16.89
N TYR A 586 -15.92 7.57 15.90
CA TYR A 586 -15.62 8.77 15.14
C TYR A 586 -16.82 9.25 14.32
N VAL A 587 -17.56 8.33 13.67
CA VAL A 587 -18.82 8.65 12.96
C VAL A 587 -19.84 9.29 13.90
N LYS A 588 -19.98 8.78 15.12
CA LYS A 588 -20.85 9.37 16.14
C LYS A 588 -20.43 10.81 16.48
N ILE A 589 -19.16 11.03 16.77
CA ILE A 589 -18.64 12.37 17.13
C ILE A 589 -18.75 13.34 15.93
N LEU A 590 -18.49 12.90 14.69
CA LEU A 590 -18.70 13.71 13.48
C LEU A 590 -20.16 14.13 13.31
N LYS A 591 -21.11 13.23 13.57
CA LYS A 591 -22.54 13.49 13.42
C LYS A 591 -23.10 14.39 14.51
N GLU A 592 -22.69 14.18 15.76
CA GLU A 592 -23.21 14.93 16.92
C GLU A 592 -22.48 16.26 17.13
N HIS A 593 -21.19 16.34 16.76
CA HIS A 593 -20.29 17.46 17.01
C HIS A 593 -19.37 17.75 15.80
N PRO A 594 -19.88 18.05 14.61
CA PRO A 594 -19.08 18.20 13.38
C PRO A 594 -17.93 19.21 13.51
N ASN A 595 -18.12 20.30 14.26
CA ASN A 595 -17.08 21.31 14.51
C ASN A 595 -15.85 20.76 15.26
N PHE A 596 -15.98 19.66 16.00
CA PHE A 596 -14.84 18.99 16.66
C PHE A 596 -13.82 18.49 15.63
N TYR A 597 -14.28 18.10 14.44
CA TYR A 597 -13.46 17.66 13.31
C TYR A 597 -13.53 18.62 12.12
N TYR A 598 -13.65 19.94 12.36
CA TYR A 598 -13.86 20.96 11.32
C TYR A 598 -12.98 20.78 10.07
N MET A 599 -11.67 20.55 10.24
CA MET A 599 -10.74 20.38 9.12
C MET A 599 -10.99 19.10 8.32
N ILE A 600 -11.44 18.02 8.97
CA ILE A 600 -11.87 16.80 8.28
C ILE A 600 -13.16 17.10 7.51
N THR A 601 -14.15 17.76 8.10
CA THR A 601 -15.42 18.04 7.41
C THR A 601 -15.27 19.02 6.24
N GLU A 602 -14.36 20.01 6.32
CA GLU A 602 -14.11 20.95 5.23
C GLU A 602 -13.30 20.31 4.08
N TYR A 603 -12.30 19.48 4.37
CA TYR A 603 -11.38 18.96 3.34
C TYR A 603 -11.56 17.50 2.98
N MET A 604 -12.27 16.72 3.80
CA MET A 604 -12.47 15.27 3.63
C MET A 604 -13.90 14.84 4.02
N PRO A 605 -14.98 15.37 3.38
CA PRO A 605 -16.36 14.89 3.58
C PRO A 605 -16.55 13.37 3.34
N GLU A 606 -15.63 12.72 2.62
CA GLU A 606 -15.55 11.27 2.44
C GLU A 606 -14.98 10.50 3.65
N PHE A 607 -14.56 11.18 4.72
CA PHE A 607 -14.11 10.49 5.93
C PHE A 607 -15.31 9.97 6.74
N PRO A 608 -15.28 8.71 7.25
CA PRO A 608 -14.23 7.70 7.14
C PRO A 608 -14.49 6.66 6.04
N SER A 609 -15.41 6.90 5.09
CA SER A 609 -15.72 5.90 4.05
C SER A 609 -14.47 5.54 3.23
N SER A 610 -13.69 6.56 2.87
CA SER A 610 -12.41 6.46 2.14
C SER A 610 -11.23 5.83 2.89
N HIS A 611 -11.38 5.51 4.19
CA HIS A 611 -10.30 5.02 5.05
C HIS A 611 -10.47 3.54 5.35
N PHE A 612 -9.36 2.82 5.50
CA PHE A 612 -9.31 1.42 5.88
C PHE A 612 -9.49 1.19 7.38
N ASN A 613 -10.00 0.02 7.73
CA ASN A 613 -9.76 -0.62 9.02
C ASN A 613 -8.55 -1.55 8.87
N THR A 614 -7.54 -1.44 9.74
CA THR A 614 -6.25 -2.11 9.50
C THR A 614 -5.96 -3.20 10.53
N ILE A 615 -5.61 -4.38 10.02
CA ILE A 615 -5.07 -5.51 10.77
C ILE A 615 -3.54 -5.37 10.74
N GLY A 616 -2.91 -5.10 11.88
CA GLY A 616 -1.45 -5.11 11.99
C GLY A 616 -0.93 -6.51 12.32
N LEU A 617 0.25 -6.88 11.81
CA LEU A 617 0.93 -8.13 12.16
C LEU A 617 2.32 -7.83 12.76
N ILE A 618 2.62 -8.43 13.92
CA ILE A 618 3.92 -8.31 14.62
C ILE A 618 4.54 -9.70 14.79
N GLY A 619 5.86 -9.79 14.63
CA GLY A 619 6.64 -10.97 15.01
C GLY A 619 6.46 -12.17 14.10
N LEU A 620 6.30 -11.95 12.78
CA LEU A 620 6.20 -13.02 11.78
C LEU A 620 7.39 -14.01 11.83
N PRO A 621 8.66 -13.57 11.88
CA PRO A 621 9.82 -14.46 12.02
C PRO A 621 9.78 -15.31 13.29
N GLU A 622 9.51 -14.69 14.43
CA GLU A 622 9.51 -15.39 15.72
C GLU A 622 8.35 -16.37 15.80
N ALA A 623 7.15 -15.99 15.33
CA ALA A 623 6.00 -16.88 15.25
C ALA A 623 6.26 -18.11 14.36
N ALA A 624 6.93 -17.93 13.21
CA ALA A 624 7.30 -19.04 12.34
C ALA A 624 8.29 -20.00 13.03
N ALA A 625 9.32 -19.47 13.69
CA ALA A 625 10.30 -20.27 14.44
C ALA A 625 9.64 -21.06 15.60
N ILE A 626 8.72 -20.43 16.34
CA ILE A 626 7.98 -21.04 17.46
C ILE A 626 7.05 -22.16 16.97
N LEU A 627 6.29 -21.93 15.90
CA LEU A 627 5.41 -22.97 15.32
C LEU A 627 6.21 -24.16 14.78
N MET A 628 7.34 -23.90 14.13
CA MET A 628 8.24 -24.93 13.62
C MET A 628 9.02 -25.65 14.74
N GLN A 629 9.00 -25.13 15.97
CA GLN A 629 9.81 -25.60 17.11
C GLN A 629 11.32 -25.60 16.81
N GLU A 630 11.77 -24.56 16.09
CA GLU A 630 13.16 -24.36 15.67
C GLU A 630 13.71 -23.03 16.23
N PRO A 631 14.15 -22.97 17.51
CA PRO A 631 14.51 -21.70 18.15
C PRO A 631 15.65 -20.94 17.46
N LYS A 632 16.58 -21.68 16.87
CA LYS A 632 17.76 -21.15 16.17
C LYS A 632 17.55 -20.89 14.68
N LEU A 633 16.33 -21.02 14.14
CA LEU A 633 16.02 -20.94 12.70
C LEU A 633 16.62 -19.70 12.00
N TRP A 634 16.60 -18.56 12.66
CA TRP A 634 17.12 -17.29 12.12
C TRP A 634 18.56 -16.96 12.56
N LEU A 635 19.10 -17.65 13.56
CA LEU A 635 20.45 -17.41 14.10
C LEU A 635 21.49 -18.31 13.44
N ASP A 636 21.21 -19.62 13.42
CA ASP A 636 22.13 -20.67 12.93
C ASP A 636 21.57 -21.43 11.70
N GLY A 637 20.33 -21.12 11.28
CA GLY A 637 19.67 -21.80 10.16
C GLY A 637 20.25 -21.40 8.80
N ASN A 638 19.94 -22.18 7.77
CA ASN A 638 20.39 -21.94 6.40
C ASN A 638 19.23 -21.52 5.48
N ARG A 639 19.56 -21.17 4.23
CA ARG A 639 18.61 -20.78 3.18
C ARG A 639 17.42 -21.74 3.00
N GLY A 640 17.60 -23.05 3.20
CA GLY A 640 16.51 -24.02 3.18
C GLY A 640 15.50 -23.81 4.31
N ASP A 641 15.98 -23.50 5.51
CA ASP A 641 15.15 -23.26 6.70
C ASP A 641 14.39 -21.94 6.59
N TRP A 642 15.07 -20.88 6.16
CA TRP A 642 14.45 -19.58 5.92
C TRP A 642 13.34 -19.67 4.88
N LEU A 643 13.52 -20.44 3.80
CA LEU A 643 12.48 -20.63 2.79
C LEU A 643 11.30 -21.49 3.28
N ARG A 644 11.51 -22.45 4.19
CA ARG A 644 10.42 -23.16 4.89
C ARG A 644 9.61 -22.20 5.76
N ALA A 645 10.28 -21.39 6.58
CA ALA A 645 9.62 -20.37 7.40
C ALA A 645 8.89 -19.31 6.55
N THR A 646 9.47 -18.91 5.43
CA THR A 646 8.86 -17.97 4.46
C THR A 646 7.51 -18.47 3.95
N GLU A 647 7.39 -19.75 3.64
CA GLU A 647 6.11 -20.34 3.19
C GLU A 647 5.05 -20.38 4.31
N LEU A 648 5.46 -20.54 5.57
CA LEU A 648 4.56 -20.43 6.72
C LEU A 648 4.11 -18.97 6.95
N MET A 649 5.05 -18.01 6.94
CA MET A 649 4.75 -16.58 7.04
C MET A 649 3.79 -16.12 5.91
N ARG A 650 4.01 -16.59 4.68
CA ARG A 650 3.15 -16.34 3.52
C ARG A 650 1.70 -16.74 3.80
N LYS A 651 1.47 -17.95 4.32
CA LYS A 651 0.13 -18.46 4.69
C LYS A 651 -0.53 -17.63 5.79
N ILE A 652 0.22 -17.21 6.80
CA ILE A 652 -0.28 -16.37 7.91
C ILE A 652 -0.79 -15.01 7.38
N VAL A 653 -0.02 -14.37 6.49
CA VAL A 653 -0.39 -13.09 5.86
C VAL A 653 -1.58 -13.28 4.91
N GLU A 654 -1.57 -14.32 4.07
CA GLU A 654 -2.70 -14.65 3.17
C GLU A 654 -4.00 -14.88 3.93
N HIS A 655 -3.98 -15.56 5.07
CA HIS A 655 -5.17 -15.83 5.87
C HIS A 655 -5.81 -14.54 6.41
N ALA A 656 -4.99 -13.61 6.93
CA ALA A 656 -5.46 -12.28 7.31
C ALA A 656 -5.99 -11.49 6.10
N THR A 657 -5.26 -11.49 4.97
CA THR A 657 -5.68 -10.76 3.76
C THR A 657 -6.98 -11.31 3.17
N ASN A 658 -7.16 -12.62 3.13
CA ASN A 658 -8.41 -13.27 2.70
C ASN A 658 -9.56 -13.00 3.69
N THR A 659 -9.26 -12.92 4.98
CA THR A 659 -10.23 -12.54 6.01
C THR A 659 -10.66 -11.08 5.89
N ALA A 660 -9.71 -10.16 5.66
CA ALA A 660 -9.97 -8.75 5.39
C ALA A 660 -10.85 -8.57 4.13
N ARG A 661 -10.51 -9.23 3.01
CA ARG A 661 -11.32 -9.24 1.77
C ARG A 661 -12.76 -9.69 2.03
N ARG A 662 -12.94 -10.81 2.73
CA ARG A 662 -14.26 -11.32 3.12
C ARG A 662 -15.02 -10.29 3.98
N TRP A 663 -14.37 -9.63 4.93
CA TRP A 663 -15.03 -8.56 5.70
C TRP A 663 -15.39 -7.33 4.88
N MET A 664 -14.60 -6.95 3.86
CA MET A 664 -14.98 -5.88 2.92
C MET A 664 -16.28 -6.24 2.19
N GLN A 665 -16.35 -7.46 1.63
CA GLN A 665 -17.52 -7.99 0.93
C GLN A 665 -18.75 -8.11 1.84
N GLU A 666 -18.58 -8.51 3.09
CA GLU A 666 -19.66 -8.63 4.08
C GLU A 666 -20.22 -7.28 4.58
N SER A 667 -19.34 -6.28 4.79
CA SER A 667 -19.66 -5.11 5.62
C SER A 667 -19.69 -3.77 4.90
N GLY A 668 -19.22 -3.71 3.65
CA GLY A 668 -19.09 -2.45 2.93
C GLY A 668 -17.99 -1.52 3.44
N THR A 669 -17.17 -1.98 4.39
CA THR A 669 -16.08 -1.20 4.99
C THR A 669 -14.74 -1.64 4.40
N PRO A 670 -13.84 -0.75 3.98
CA PRO A 670 -12.52 -1.14 3.49
C PRO A 670 -11.66 -1.75 4.62
N TRP A 671 -10.96 -2.85 4.35
CA TRP A 671 -10.02 -3.51 5.26
C TRP A 671 -8.68 -3.78 4.57
N ASN A 672 -7.59 -3.66 5.33
CA ASN A 672 -6.25 -4.01 4.87
C ASN A 672 -5.40 -4.66 5.98
N VAL A 673 -4.28 -5.24 5.58
CA VAL A 673 -3.31 -5.95 6.43
C VAL A 673 -1.93 -5.31 6.28
N GLU A 674 -1.35 -4.83 7.38
CA GLU A 674 -0.11 -4.04 7.42
C GLU A 674 0.98 -4.76 8.22
N GLU A 675 2.21 -4.74 7.70
CA GLU A 675 3.45 -5.02 8.41
C GLU A 675 3.80 -3.76 9.22
N VAL A 676 3.46 -3.78 10.51
CA VAL A 676 3.44 -2.54 11.29
C VAL A 676 4.84 -2.16 11.81
N PRO A 677 5.22 -0.86 11.76
CA PRO A 677 6.50 -0.40 12.30
C PRO A 677 6.71 -0.65 13.81
N ALA A 678 5.60 -0.78 14.57
CA ALA A 678 5.55 -1.27 15.95
C ALA A 678 6.68 -0.79 16.89
N GLU A 679 7.01 0.51 16.85
CA GLU A 679 8.16 1.11 17.56
C GLU A 679 8.19 0.73 19.05
N SER A 680 7.05 0.91 19.72
CA SER A 680 6.78 0.56 21.11
C SER A 680 5.98 -0.72 21.29
N ALA A 681 5.12 -1.08 20.32
CA ALA A 681 4.23 -2.24 20.41
C ALA A 681 5.02 -3.55 20.52
N SER A 682 6.03 -3.76 19.65
CA SER A 682 6.87 -4.97 19.67
C SER A 682 7.63 -5.17 20.99
N PRO A 683 8.39 -4.19 21.54
CA PRO A 683 9.03 -4.37 22.85
C PRO A 683 8.02 -4.52 24.01
N LYS A 684 6.87 -3.84 23.96
CA LYS A 684 5.81 -4.00 24.99
C LYS A 684 5.25 -5.42 24.98
N MET A 685 4.91 -5.97 23.81
CA MET A 685 4.39 -7.33 23.63
C MET A 685 5.42 -8.39 24.03
N ALA A 686 6.64 -8.32 23.48
CA ALA A 686 7.70 -9.27 23.80
C ALA A 686 8.06 -9.27 25.30
N THR A 687 8.02 -8.11 25.97
CA THR A 687 8.22 -8.01 27.43
C THR A 687 7.08 -8.65 28.25
N LEU A 688 5.83 -8.62 27.77
CA LEU A 688 4.70 -9.29 28.42
C LEU A 688 4.76 -10.81 28.20
N ASP A 689 5.12 -11.22 26.99
CA ASP A 689 5.23 -12.63 26.63
C ASP A 689 6.39 -13.32 27.35
N MET A 690 7.58 -12.69 27.42
CA MET A 690 8.73 -13.22 28.16
C MET A 690 8.43 -13.51 29.65
N LYS A 691 7.50 -12.77 30.26
CA LYS A 691 7.06 -12.99 31.65
C LYS A 691 6.07 -14.15 31.80
N LEU A 692 5.36 -14.49 30.73
CA LEU A 692 4.29 -15.50 30.72
C LEU A 692 4.77 -16.83 30.11
N TYR A 693 5.75 -16.77 29.22
CA TYR A 693 6.41 -17.88 28.54
C TYR A 693 7.94 -17.67 28.57
N PRO A 694 8.64 -18.06 29.65
CA PRO A 694 10.09 -17.97 29.72
C PRO A 694 10.81 -18.72 28.60
N GLU A 695 10.17 -19.74 28.00
CA GLU A 695 10.65 -20.45 26.82
C GLU A 695 10.85 -19.55 25.58
N LEU A 696 10.27 -18.34 25.57
CA LEU A 696 10.50 -17.34 24.52
C LEU A 696 11.98 -16.91 24.44
N ALA A 697 12.74 -17.03 25.53
CA ALA A 697 14.17 -16.70 25.56
C ALA A 697 14.99 -17.45 24.50
N ASP A 698 14.59 -18.68 24.15
CA ASP A 698 15.31 -19.49 23.16
C ASP A 698 15.12 -18.98 21.71
N TYR A 699 14.09 -18.16 21.45
CA TYR A 699 13.69 -17.69 20.12
C TYR A 699 14.09 -16.24 19.82
N LEU A 700 14.69 -15.51 20.78
CA LEU A 700 15.08 -14.11 20.63
C LEU A 700 16.61 -13.92 20.63
N PRO A 701 17.14 -12.93 19.88
CA PRO A 701 18.59 -12.67 19.81
C PRO A 701 19.16 -12.06 21.10
N ASP A 702 18.34 -11.34 21.88
CA ASP A 702 18.70 -10.72 23.15
C ASP A 702 17.53 -10.89 24.15
N PRO A 703 17.52 -11.96 24.96
CA PRO A 703 16.46 -12.20 25.96
C PRO A 703 16.41 -11.16 27.08
N ASP A 704 17.50 -10.45 27.36
CA ASP A 704 17.57 -9.33 28.31
C ASP A 704 17.01 -8.02 27.70
N ASN A 705 16.67 -8.03 26.40
CA ASN A 705 16.05 -6.94 25.67
C ASN A 705 15.01 -7.47 24.67
N PRO A 706 13.90 -8.05 25.14
CA PRO A 706 12.93 -8.73 24.28
C PRO A 706 12.26 -7.73 23.33
N VAL A 707 12.44 -7.94 22.02
CA VAL A 707 11.87 -7.17 20.91
C VAL A 707 11.51 -8.14 19.79
N TYR A 708 10.28 -8.08 19.29
CA TYR A 708 9.86 -8.83 18.11
C TYR A 708 10.22 -8.12 16.81
N SER A 709 10.49 -8.89 15.76
CA SER A 709 10.71 -8.37 14.43
C SER A 709 9.51 -7.60 13.89
N THR A 710 9.83 -6.53 13.19
CA THR A 710 8.89 -5.66 12.46
C THR A 710 9.28 -5.63 10.98
N SER A 711 9.71 -6.80 10.50
CA SER A 711 10.12 -7.11 9.13
C SER A 711 9.82 -8.58 8.86
N ILE A 712 9.56 -8.93 7.61
CA ILE A 712 9.37 -10.32 7.16
C ILE A 712 10.67 -11.13 7.31
N ALA A 713 11.81 -10.55 6.94
CA ALA A 713 13.12 -11.13 7.25
C ALA A 713 13.69 -10.47 8.52
N PRO A 714 14.02 -11.21 9.59
CA PRO A 714 14.52 -10.60 10.83
C PRO A 714 15.86 -9.90 10.59
N TYR A 715 16.07 -8.71 11.16
CA TYR A 715 17.33 -7.96 10.97
C TYR A 715 18.51 -8.53 11.77
N TYR A 716 18.25 -9.42 12.73
CA TYR A 716 19.26 -10.04 13.59
C TYR A 716 19.83 -11.36 13.06
N ALA A 717 19.40 -11.83 11.88
CA ALA A 717 19.94 -13.04 11.25
C ALA A 717 21.36 -12.76 10.70
N PRO A 718 22.43 -13.30 11.30
CA PRO A 718 23.80 -12.87 10.96
C PRO A 718 24.26 -13.44 9.61
N GLU A 719 23.94 -14.70 9.33
CA GLU A 719 24.30 -15.43 8.10
C GLU A 719 23.41 -15.06 6.89
N MET A 720 22.38 -14.22 7.07
CA MET A 720 21.42 -13.88 6.01
C MET A 720 21.93 -12.72 5.13
N GLU A 721 22.61 -13.12 4.06
CA GLU A 721 23.07 -12.22 3.01
C GLU A 721 21.92 -11.46 2.32
N LEU A 722 22.25 -10.29 1.75
CA LEU A 722 21.27 -9.40 1.12
C LEU A 722 20.39 -10.07 0.02
N PRO A 723 20.92 -10.96 -0.85
CA PRO A 723 20.10 -11.68 -1.83
C PRO A 723 19.05 -12.59 -1.18
N ASP A 724 19.39 -13.29 -0.09
CA ASP A 724 18.47 -14.18 0.62
C ASP A 724 17.40 -13.38 1.37
N ARG A 725 17.78 -12.26 2.00
CA ARG A 725 16.83 -11.28 2.56
C ARG A 725 15.83 -10.80 1.51
N ILE A 726 16.34 -10.37 0.34
CA ILE A 726 15.51 -9.90 -0.78
C ILE A 726 14.53 -10.98 -1.22
N GLU A 727 14.94 -12.25 -1.26
CA GLU A 727 14.07 -13.35 -1.66
C GLU A 727 12.99 -13.67 -0.62
N VAL A 728 13.34 -13.69 0.67
CA VAL A 728 12.39 -13.88 1.79
C VAL A 728 11.33 -12.77 1.79
N GLU A 729 11.77 -11.52 1.69
CA GLU A 729 10.90 -10.32 1.62
C GLU A 729 9.98 -10.35 0.38
N ALA A 730 10.54 -10.56 -0.82
CA ALA A 730 9.79 -10.62 -2.08
C ALA A 730 8.67 -11.68 -2.06
N ARG A 731 8.92 -12.83 -1.42
CA ARG A 731 7.96 -13.94 -1.33
C ARG A 731 6.75 -13.64 -0.45
N VAL A 732 6.80 -12.64 0.45
CA VAL A 732 5.71 -12.36 1.40
C VAL A 732 5.15 -10.93 1.27
N GLN A 733 5.95 -9.90 0.98
CA GLN A 733 5.49 -8.50 0.93
C GLN A 733 4.25 -8.30 0.05
N LYS A 734 4.21 -8.92 -1.13
CA LYS A 734 3.10 -8.83 -2.09
C LYS A 734 1.74 -9.35 -1.59
N TYR A 735 1.69 -10.06 -0.46
CA TYR A 735 0.46 -10.57 0.15
C TYR A 735 -0.13 -9.63 1.20
N PHE A 736 0.64 -8.64 1.67
CA PHE A 736 0.12 -7.53 2.45
C PHE A 736 -0.68 -6.57 1.56
N THR A 737 -1.55 -5.81 2.20
CA THR A 737 -2.56 -4.95 1.55
C THR A 737 -2.62 -3.54 2.14
N GLY A 738 -1.97 -3.33 3.28
CA GLY A 738 -1.49 -2.05 3.79
C GLY A 738 0.04 -2.14 3.94
N GLY A 739 0.63 -1.12 4.57
CA GLY A 739 2.08 -0.86 4.63
C GLY A 739 3.00 -2.09 4.77
N VAL A 740 4.11 -2.07 4.04
CA VAL A 740 5.26 -2.98 4.16
C VAL A 740 6.55 -2.20 3.98
N MET A 741 7.69 -2.70 4.48
CA MET A 741 8.99 -2.05 4.31
C MET A 741 10.19 -2.97 4.58
N MET A 742 11.01 -3.20 3.55
CA MET A 742 12.37 -3.71 3.72
C MET A 742 13.38 -2.55 3.89
N HIS A 743 14.08 -2.50 5.03
CA HIS A 743 15.21 -1.60 5.25
C HIS A 743 16.53 -2.30 4.92
N ILE A 744 17.29 -1.77 3.97
CA ILE A 744 18.66 -2.22 3.70
C ILE A 744 19.60 -1.33 4.51
N PHE A 745 20.05 -1.83 5.66
CA PHE A 745 20.99 -1.13 6.54
C PHE A 745 22.40 -1.12 5.94
N LEU A 746 22.97 0.05 5.77
CA LEU A 746 24.32 0.23 5.19
C LEU A 746 25.30 0.68 6.27
N ALA A 747 26.49 0.07 6.28
CA ALA A 747 27.58 0.38 7.20
C ALA A 747 28.37 1.65 6.80
N GLU A 748 28.36 1.99 5.51
CA GLU A 748 29.15 3.06 4.88
C GLU A 748 28.38 3.76 3.74
N GLU A 749 29.01 4.74 3.07
CA GLU A 749 28.45 5.41 1.88
C GLU A 749 28.64 4.53 0.63
N PRO A 750 27.57 4.03 0.00
CA PRO A 750 27.71 3.24 -1.23
C PRO A 750 28.00 4.13 -2.42
N GLU A 751 28.72 3.60 -3.42
CA GLU A 751 28.84 4.29 -4.71
C GLU A 751 27.46 4.47 -5.38
N PRO A 752 27.06 5.69 -5.80
CA PRO A 752 25.73 5.98 -6.33
C PRO A 752 25.31 5.05 -7.48
N ASP A 753 26.22 4.73 -8.40
CA ASP A 753 25.95 3.83 -9.53
C ASP A 753 25.79 2.37 -9.11
N ALA A 754 26.45 1.94 -8.03
CA ALA A 754 26.25 0.61 -7.46
C ALA A 754 24.86 0.52 -6.81
N LEU A 755 24.47 1.56 -6.08
CA LEU A 755 23.14 1.70 -5.48
C LEU A 755 22.03 1.72 -6.53
N ALA A 756 22.24 2.40 -7.66
CA ALA A 756 21.32 2.41 -8.80
C ALA A 756 21.15 1.04 -9.45
N LYS A 757 22.27 0.30 -9.64
CA LYS A 757 22.24 -1.09 -10.14
C LYS A 757 21.49 -2.02 -9.17
N LEU A 758 21.67 -1.84 -7.85
CA LEU A 758 20.94 -2.58 -6.83
C LEU A 758 19.44 -2.26 -6.83
N ALA A 759 19.07 -0.98 -6.86
CA ALA A 759 17.68 -0.55 -6.97
C ALA A 759 16.99 -1.13 -8.22
N LYS A 760 17.68 -1.14 -9.37
CA LYS A 760 17.18 -1.72 -10.62
C LYS A 760 17.06 -3.25 -10.56
N ARG A 761 17.87 -3.94 -9.75
CA ARG A 761 17.71 -5.38 -9.47
C ARG A 761 16.49 -5.63 -8.58
N ILE A 762 16.35 -4.89 -7.47
CA ILE A 762 15.22 -5.01 -6.53
C ILE A 762 13.88 -4.76 -7.26
N MET A 763 13.82 -3.76 -8.13
CA MET A 763 12.64 -3.48 -8.97
C MET A 763 12.23 -4.65 -9.89
N ASN A 764 13.13 -5.59 -10.21
CA ASN A 764 12.80 -6.82 -10.97
C ASN A 764 12.36 -8.00 -10.07
N THR A 765 12.14 -7.76 -8.77
CA THR A 765 11.59 -8.74 -7.81
C THR A 765 10.17 -8.36 -7.39
N ASP A 766 9.54 -9.22 -6.59
CA ASP A 766 8.19 -9.00 -6.02
C ASP A 766 8.19 -8.13 -4.76
N ILE A 767 9.33 -7.54 -4.36
CA ILE A 767 9.40 -6.54 -3.27
C ILE A 767 8.50 -5.36 -3.63
N VAL A 768 7.63 -4.96 -2.71
CA VAL A 768 6.69 -3.85 -2.88
C VAL A 768 7.35 -2.54 -2.49
N TYR A 769 8.06 -2.51 -1.37
CA TYR A 769 8.57 -1.29 -0.76
C TYR A 769 9.90 -1.50 -0.06
N TRP A 770 10.87 -0.62 -0.32
CA TRP A 770 12.17 -0.69 0.34
C TRP A 770 12.81 0.68 0.59
N SER A 771 13.89 0.67 1.37
CA SER A 771 14.76 1.83 1.55
C SER A 771 16.23 1.46 1.74
N PHE A 772 17.11 2.32 1.25
CA PHE A 772 18.54 2.30 1.61
C PHE A 772 18.74 3.13 2.86
N THR A 773 19.36 2.55 3.88
CA THR A 773 19.43 3.11 5.24
C THR A 773 20.89 3.12 5.74
N PRO A 774 21.72 4.06 5.26
CA PRO A 774 23.01 4.33 5.87
C PRO A 774 22.81 4.89 7.29
N ALA A 775 23.64 4.44 8.23
CA ALA A 775 23.82 5.18 9.48
C ALA A 775 24.53 6.51 9.18
N LEU A 776 24.22 7.57 9.93
CA LEU A 776 24.89 8.87 9.81
C LEU A 776 25.50 9.26 11.15
N THR A 777 26.77 9.66 11.18
CA THR A 777 27.43 10.15 12.40
C THR A 777 27.60 11.67 12.35
N TYR A 778 26.92 12.38 13.25
CA TYR A 778 27.06 13.83 13.45
C TYR A 778 28.07 14.13 14.58
N CYS A 779 28.91 15.15 14.41
CA CYS A 779 29.79 15.65 15.47
C CYS A 779 29.37 17.06 15.92
N PRO A 780 28.76 17.20 17.12
CA PRO A 780 28.37 18.49 17.69
C PRO A 780 29.52 19.50 17.87
N SER A 781 30.76 19.03 18.04
CA SER A 781 31.93 19.91 18.25
C SER A 781 32.38 20.65 16.99
N CYS A 782 32.22 20.08 15.79
CA CYS A 782 32.71 20.69 14.55
C CYS A 782 31.66 20.83 13.43
N GLY A 783 30.39 20.53 13.73
CA GLY A 783 29.26 20.70 12.82
C GLY A 783 29.38 19.91 11.52
N ARG A 784 29.94 18.68 11.58
CA ARG A 784 30.04 17.79 10.41
C ARG A 784 29.26 16.50 10.63
N THR A 785 28.59 16.07 9.57
CA THR A 785 27.95 14.76 9.45
C THR A 785 28.73 13.91 8.45
N TYR A 786 28.84 12.62 8.77
CA TYR A 786 29.50 11.59 7.97
C TYR A 786 28.53 10.44 7.74
N THR A 787 28.67 9.76 6.62
CA THR A 787 27.90 8.56 6.30
C THR A 787 28.70 7.34 6.81
N GLY A 788 28.06 6.49 7.60
CA GLY A 788 28.65 5.36 8.30
C GLY A 788 28.74 5.51 9.82
N LEU A 789 29.08 4.41 10.49
CA LEU A 789 29.20 4.30 11.95
C LEU A 789 30.65 4.58 12.41
N TYR A 790 30.91 5.79 12.89
CA TYR A 790 32.22 6.14 13.48
C TYR A 790 32.15 6.10 15.01
N LYS A 791 33.29 5.86 15.68
CA LYS A 791 33.41 5.96 17.16
C LYS A 791 33.92 7.34 17.62
N SER A 792 34.57 8.08 16.73
CA SER A 792 35.10 9.42 16.96
C SER A 792 35.04 10.22 15.66
N CYS A 793 34.99 11.55 15.74
CA CYS A 793 34.83 12.39 14.55
C CYS A 793 36.07 12.33 13.62
N PRO A 794 35.92 11.94 12.34
CA PRO A 794 37.06 11.86 11.40
C PRO A 794 37.81 13.18 11.13
N ARG A 795 37.27 14.35 11.50
CA ARG A 795 37.93 15.66 11.36
C ARG A 795 38.66 16.12 12.61
N CYS A 796 38.05 15.97 13.79
CA CYS A 796 38.54 16.60 15.04
C CYS A 796 38.84 15.60 16.17
N GLY A 797 38.67 14.30 15.95
CA GLY A 797 38.96 13.25 16.94
C GLY A 797 37.99 13.18 18.13
N ASN A 798 37.04 14.12 18.26
CA ASN A 798 36.08 14.14 19.37
C ASN A 798 35.18 12.88 19.39
N GLU A 799 35.11 12.24 20.55
CA GLU A 799 34.29 11.04 20.83
C GLU A 799 32.83 11.37 21.17
N ASN A 800 32.52 12.62 21.54
CA ASN A 800 31.14 13.05 21.68
C ASN A 800 30.51 13.24 20.30
N ILE A 801 29.86 12.18 19.81
CA ILE A 801 29.20 12.07 18.52
C ILE A 801 27.73 11.64 18.70
N GLU A 802 26.93 11.89 17.68
CA GLU A 802 25.53 11.49 17.63
C GLU A 802 25.28 10.65 16.37
N VAL A 803 24.95 9.37 16.56
CA VAL A 803 24.51 8.51 15.46
C VAL A 803 23.03 8.79 15.17
N TRP A 804 22.68 8.91 13.90
CA TRP A 804 21.34 9.02 13.36
C TRP A 804 21.06 7.81 12.48
N SER A 805 19.86 7.24 12.58
CA SER A 805 19.42 6.14 11.73
C SER A 805 17.90 6.07 11.60
N ARG A 806 17.44 5.27 10.65
CA ARG A 806 16.05 4.91 10.38
C ARG A 806 15.80 3.49 10.91
N ILE A 807 15.41 3.36 12.19
CA ILE A 807 15.23 2.02 12.80
C ILE A 807 13.93 1.37 12.31
N ILE A 808 12.82 2.12 12.26
CA ILE A 808 11.48 1.61 11.88
C ILE A 808 10.77 2.48 10.82
N GLY A 809 11.47 3.41 10.15
CA GLY A 809 10.88 4.19 9.05
C GLY A 809 11.46 5.60 8.83
N TYR A 810 11.72 6.35 9.90
CA TYR A 810 12.13 7.76 9.79
C TYR A 810 13.46 8.04 10.51
N TYR A 811 14.23 9.03 10.05
CA TYR A 811 15.53 9.35 10.65
C TYR A 811 15.38 10.08 11.98
N ARG A 812 15.97 9.55 13.04
CA ARG A 812 16.19 10.24 14.32
C ARG A 812 17.55 9.88 14.94
N PRO A 813 18.08 10.71 15.85
CA PRO A 813 19.21 10.33 16.69
C PRO A 813 18.94 8.99 17.39
N ILE A 814 19.92 8.09 17.45
CA ILE A 814 19.82 6.84 18.21
C ILE A 814 19.38 7.13 19.65
N LYS A 815 19.92 8.19 20.29
CA LYS A 815 19.55 8.58 21.66
C LYS A 815 18.03 8.83 21.87
N ASN A 816 17.31 9.27 20.84
CA ASN A 816 15.87 9.58 20.90
C ASN A 816 15.00 8.33 20.89
N TRP A 817 15.44 7.21 20.32
CA TRP A 817 14.64 5.98 20.29
C TRP A 817 14.47 5.39 21.69
N ASN A 818 13.42 4.59 21.86
CA ASN A 818 13.16 3.91 23.13
C ASN A 818 14.32 2.96 23.50
N PRO A 819 14.58 2.70 24.80
CA PRO A 819 15.77 1.96 25.25
C PRO A 819 15.97 0.62 24.55
N GLN A 820 14.88 -0.10 24.30
CA GLN A 820 14.87 -1.40 23.63
C GLN A 820 15.30 -1.28 22.17
N ARG A 821 14.74 -0.34 21.41
CA ARG A 821 15.13 -0.06 20.01
C ARG A 821 16.56 0.45 19.88
N ARG A 822 17.08 1.18 20.89
CA ARG A 822 18.49 1.61 20.91
C ARG A 822 19.48 0.45 21.05
N LYS A 823 19.12 -0.60 21.81
CA LYS A 823 19.91 -1.83 21.90
C LYS A 823 19.76 -2.66 20.62
N GLU A 824 18.52 -2.89 20.19
CA GLU A 824 18.16 -3.67 19.00
C GLU A 824 18.76 -3.12 17.70
N PHE A 825 19.01 -1.81 17.60
CA PHE A 825 19.79 -1.24 16.50
C PHE A 825 21.15 -1.93 16.30
N TRP A 826 21.86 -2.27 17.38
CA TRP A 826 23.19 -2.88 17.31
C TRP A 826 23.18 -4.39 17.06
N THR A 827 22.01 -5.04 17.13
CA THR A 827 21.85 -6.45 16.74
C THR A 827 21.54 -6.60 15.25
N ARG A 828 21.37 -5.51 14.50
CA ARG A 828 21.05 -5.55 13.06
C ARG A 828 22.27 -5.84 12.21
N HIS A 829 22.10 -6.65 11.17
CA HIS A 829 23.10 -6.79 10.12
C HIS A 829 23.19 -5.48 9.31
N HIS A 830 24.38 -4.87 9.27
CA HIS A 830 24.70 -3.70 8.46
C HIS A 830 25.59 -4.11 7.28
N TYR A 831 25.08 -4.03 6.06
CA TYR A 831 25.81 -4.41 4.85
C TYR A 831 26.91 -3.38 4.52
N ALA A 832 28.12 -3.88 4.25
CA ALA A 832 29.27 -3.16 3.70
C ALA A 832 29.54 -3.65 2.26
N PHE A 833 30.27 -2.88 1.44
CA PHE A 833 30.42 -3.10 -0.01
C PHE A 833 31.83 -3.48 -0.48
#